data_AF-A0AAP9DDM3-F1
#
_entry.id   AF-A0AAP9DDM3-F1
#
_cell.length_a   1.000
_cell.length_b   1.000
_cell.length_c   1.000
_cell.angle_alpha   90.00
_cell.angle_beta   90.00
_cell.angle_gamma   90.00
#
_symmetry.space_group_name_H-M   'P 1'
#
loop_
_entity.id
_entity.type
_entity.pdbx_description
1 polymer ?
#
loop_
_entity_poly.entity_id
_entity_poly.type
_entity_poly.pdbx_seq_one_letter_code
_entity_poly.pdbx_strand_id
1 'polypeptide(L)'
;MENPAILLRRLNPYCARAMEGAASLCQTRAHAEILPEHWLLKLLEQGECDLTVLARRYEWDMDAIWQDLLVFLDTLPRSVRSRPQLSDSIQSLMQDAWLRASLAGEEQIRSIHLLMALVEKPLRVRCDGLWPLLALAQSQLERLRPLLDAQSDERPEVQQEAGLSQTGDATLIDEEIKEGELTPALQNALDKFTLDVTARAREGRIDPVFGRDNEIRQMVDILSRRRKNNPILVGEPGVGKTALVEGLALRIAEGNVPDALKPVSVGTLDLGLLQAGAGVKGEFEQRLKNIIEAVQQSPLPVLLFIDEAHTIIGAGNQAGGADAANLLKPALARGELRTIAATTWSEYKQYFERDAALERRFQMVKVDEPDDDTACLMLRGLKSRYAQHHGVHITDEAVRAAVTLSRRYLTGRQLPDKAVDLLDTASARVRMSLDTVPEPLTGMKAQLTALAMEKQALLEDIAVGNTPPGERLAAIEQDEVRIIVELDERETQYGQELKLTEELLACRADNSRQAEIADLQQQLSEVQQSNPLLGLDVDVRTVATVIADWTGVPLSSLMKDEQTELLSLETSLGKRVVGQVAALNAIAQRLRASKTGLAPENGPQGVFLLTGPSGTGKTETALALAGELFGGEKSLITINLSEYQEPHTVSQLKGSPPGYVGYGQGGILTEAVRKRPYSVVLLDEVEKAHRDVMNLFYQVFDRGFMRDGEGREIDFRNTVILMTSNLGSDYIMQMLDEQPESTESDLHELLRPLLRDHFQPALLARFQTVIYRPLTREAMRTIVGIKLNQVSQRLARHYGMQTSIDESLYDALTVACLLPDTGARNIDSLLNQQILPVLSQQLLSHMAAGQKPQNLRLGWDDEDGFVLAFDEGAGV
;
A
#
# COMPACT_ATOMS: atom_id res chain seq x y z
N MET A 1 -55.18 -17.40 -23.72
CA MET A 1 -53.77 -17.33 -23.31
C MET A 1 -53.30 -15.93 -23.62
N GLU A 2 -53.26 -15.08 -22.59
CA GLU A 2 -52.77 -13.71 -22.72
C GLU A 2 -51.30 -13.74 -23.16
N ASN A 3 -50.93 -12.79 -24.03
CA ASN A 3 -49.56 -12.65 -24.50
C ASN A 3 -48.64 -12.37 -23.29
N PRO A 4 -47.58 -13.17 -23.02
CA PRO A 4 -46.71 -12.98 -21.86
C PRO A 4 -46.07 -11.58 -21.81
N ALA A 5 -45.95 -10.92 -22.97
CA ALA A 5 -45.50 -9.54 -23.07
C ALA A 5 -46.40 -8.52 -22.34
N ILE A 6 -47.70 -8.82 -22.15
CA ILE A 6 -48.63 -7.93 -21.43
C ILE A 6 -48.34 -7.97 -19.93
N LEU A 7 -48.10 -9.16 -19.37
CA LEU A 7 -47.82 -9.34 -17.94
C LEU A 7 -46.43 -8.79 -17.57
N LEU A 8 -45.45 -8.88 -18.47
CA LEU A 8 -44.12 -8.27 -18.27
C LEU A 8 -44.21 -6.75 -18.15
N ARG A 9 -45.09 -6.10 -18.92
CA ARG A 9 -45.33 -4.63 -18.84
C ARG A 9 -46.04 -4.21 -17.55
N ARG A 10 -46.62 -5.15 -16.80
CA ARG A 10 -47.29 -4.90 -15.52
C ARG A 10 -46.35 -5.06 -14.32
N LEU A 11 -45.10 -5.49 -14.51
CA LEU A 11 -44.12 -5.50 -13.43
C LEU A 11 -43.73 -4.07 -13.04
N ASN A 12 -43.47 -3.83 -11.76
CA ASN A 12 -42.79 -2.60 -11.35
C ASN A 12 -41.36 -2.58 -11.95
N PRO A 13 -40.75 -1.39 -12.11
CA PRO A 13 -39.40 -1.27 -12.68
C PRO A 13 -38.35 -2.14 -11.97
N TYR A 14 -38.46 -2.30 -10.66
CA TYR A 14 -37.60 -3.19 -9.86
C TYR A 14 -37.72 -4.66 -10.28
N CYS A 15 -38.92 -5.24 -10.25
CA CYS A 15 -39.15 -6.63 -10.64
C CYS A 15 -38.84 -6.87 -12.12
N ALA A 16 -39.05 -5.87 -12.99
CA ALA A 16 -38.68 -5.93 -14.40
C ALA A 16 -37.16 -6.06 -14.59
N ARG A 17 -36.36 -5.23 -13.91
CA ARG A 17 -34.89 -5.34 -13.90
C ARG A 17 -34.43 -6.67 -13.34
N ALA A 18 -35.07 -7.18 -12.28
CA ALA A 18 -34.76 -8.50 -11.74
C ALA A 18 -35.04 -9.62 -12.75
N MET A 19 -36.12 -9.51 -13.53
CA MET A 19 -36.45 -10.47 -14.58
C MET A 19 -35.45 -10.43 -15.74
N GLU A 20 -35.00 -9.25 -16.14
CA GLU A 20 -33.92 -9.08 -17.13
C GLU A 20 -32.60 -9.68 -16.63
N GLY A 21 -32.25 -9.43 -15.38
CA GLY A 21 -31.11 -10.06 -14.70
C GLY A 21 -31.23 -11.59 -14.67
N ALA A 22 -32.43 -12.12 -14.47
CA ALA A 22 -32.69 -13.56 -14.43
C ALA A 22 -32.54 -14.20 -15.82
N ALA A 23 -32.96 -13.50 -16.87
CA ALA A 23 -32.74 -13.92 -18.26
C ALA A 23 -31.24 -13.95 -18.60
N SER A 24 -30.47 -12.93 -18.19
CA SER A 24 -29.01 -12.87 -18.36
C SER A 24 -28.29 -13.98 -17.59
N LEU A 25 -28.71 -14.25 -16.35
CA LEU A 25 -28.17 -15.34 -15.52
C LEU A 25 -28.43 -16.71 -16.16
N CYS A 26 -29.67 -16.94 -16.61
CA CYS A 26 -30.07 -18.16 -17.33
C CYS A 26 -29.20 -18.35 -18.58
N GLN A 27 -28.96 -17.30 -19.35
CA GLN A 27 -28.09 -17.33 -20.54
C GLN A 27 -26.62 -17.62 -20.18
N THR A 28 -26.09 -16.99 -19.13
CA THR A 28 -24.69 -17.14 -18.69
C THR A 28 -24.42 -18.56 -18.18
N ARG A 29 -25.37 -19.17 -17.46
CA ARG A 29 -25.29 -20.57 -17.01
C ARG A 29 -25.73 -21.59 -18.06
N ALA A 30 -26.10 -21.13 -19.25
CA ALA A 30 -26.59 -21.96 -20.36
C ALA A 30 -27.79 -22.84 -19.97
N HIS A 31 -28.75 -22.32 -19.23
CA HIS A 31 -30.00 -23.03 -18.95
C HIS A 31 -31.01 -22.80 -20.09
N ALA A 32 -31.86 -23.80 -20.36
CA ALA A 32 -32.82 -23.73 -21.48
C ALA A 32 -34.03 -22.83 -21.17
N GLU A 33 -34.45 -22.79 -19.91
CA GLU A 33 -35.65 -22.07 -19.45
C GLU A 33 -35.31 -21.17 -18.26
N ILE A 34 -35.94 -20.00 -18.22
CA ILE A 34 -35.92 -19.09 -17.08
C ILE A 34 -36.97 -19.62 -16.09
N LEU A 35 -36.50 -20.05 -14.92
CA LEU A 35 -37.33 -20.59 -13.83
C LEU A 35 -37.52 -19.57 -12.69
N PRO A 36 -38.56 -19.68 -11.83
CA PRO A 36 -38.80 -18.77 -10.72
C PRO A 36 -37.59 -18.58 -9.80
N GLU A 37 -36.75 -19.60 -9.64
CA GLU A 37 -35.54 -19.58 -8.82
C GLU A 37 -34.48 -18.60 -9.38
N HIS A 38 -34.38 -18.45 -10.70
CA HIS A 38 -33.50 -17.45 -11.32
C HIS A 38 -33.96 -16.03 -11.00
N TRP A 39 -35.28 -15.83 -10.96
CA TRP A 39 -35.88 -14.53 -10.70
C TRP A 39 -35.80 -14.16 -9.23
N LEU A 40 -36.07 -15.11 -8.33
CA LEU A 40 -35.92 -14.92 -6.88
C LEU A 40 -34.47 -14.59 -6.51
N LEU A 41 -33.49 -15.31 -7.06
CA LEU A 41 -32.08 -15.00 -6.81
C LEU A 41 -31.75 -13.55 -7.21
N LYS A 42 -32.22 -13.10 -8.38
CA LYS A 42 -31.97 -11.72 -8.84
C LYS A 42 -32.75 -10.66 -8.09
N LEU A 43 -33.93 -10.98 -7.56
CA LEU A 43 -34.66 -10.07 -6.66
C LEU A 43 -33.90 -9.85 -5.34
N LEU A 44 -33.26 -10.90 -4.81
CA LEU A 44 -32.45 -10.84 -3.60
C LEU A 44 -31.11 -10.11 -3.81
N GLU A 45 -30.56 -10.14 -5.03
CA GLU A 45 -29.28 -9.51 -5.36
C GLU A 45 -29.35 -7.97 -5.49
N GLN A 46 -30.50 -7.46 -5.94
CA GLN A 46 -30.61 -6.09 -6.46
C GLN A 46 -30.67 -4.99 -5.39
N GLY A 47 -30.99 -5.29 -4.13
CA GLY A 47 -31.19 -4.28 -3.09
C GLY A 47 -32.24 -4.66 -2.04
N GLU A 48 -32.83 -3.65 -1.40
CA GLU A 48 -33.82 -3.83 -0.33
C GLU A 48 -35.24 -4.03 -0.89
N CYS A 49 -35.45 -5.16 -1.57
CA CYS A 49 -36.78 -5.57 -2.06
C CYS A 49 -37.70 -6.05 -0.93
N ASP A 50 -39.00 -6.20 -1.20
CA ASP A 50 -39.97 -6.62 -0.17
C ASP A 50 -39.55 -7.93 0.53
N LEU A 51 -38.94 -8.85 -0.20
CA LEU A 51 -38.43 -10.13 0.34
C LEU A 51 -37.31 -9.94 1.36
N THR A 52 -36.35 -9.05 1.08
CA THR A 52 -35.21 -8.80 1.99
C THR A 52 -35.63 -8.04 3.25
N VAL A 53 -36.61 -7.14 3.13
CA VAL A 53 -37.21 -6.44 4.27
C VAL A 53 -37.95 -7.42 5.17
N LEU A 54 -38.71 -8.37 4.59
CA LEU A 54 -39.33 -9.46 5.34
C LEU A 54 -38.29 -10.37 6.01
N ALA A 55 -37.23 -10.73 5.29
CA ALA A 55 -36.16 -11.57 5.80
C ALA A 55 -35.49 -10.99 7.04
N ARG A 56 -35.17 -9.69 7.05
CA ARG A 56 -34.59 -9.02 8.21
C ARG A 56 -35.53 -9.02 9.42
N ARG A 57 -36.82 -8.81 9.18
CA ARG A 57 -37.82 -8.78 10.26
C ARG A 57 -38.02 -10.15 10.92
N TYR A 58 -37.99 -11.21 10.14
CA TYR A 58 -38.16 -12.58 10.62
C TYR A 58 -36.83 -13.30 10.89
N GLU A 59 -35.71 -12.57 10.83
CA GLU A 59 -34.35 -13.09 11.05
C GLU A 59 -34.05 -14.34 10.22
N TRP A 60 -34.48 -14.34 8.96
CA TRP A 60 -34.19 -15.43 8.04
C TRP A 60 -32.70 -15.45 7.68
N ASP A 61 -32.14 -16.65 7.61
CA ASP A 61 -30.78 -16.87 7.12
C ASP A 61 -30.75 -16.68 5.60
N MET A 62 -30.44 -15.46 5.19
CA MET A 62 -30.38 -15.07 3.78
C MET A 62 -29.21 -15.72 3.04
N ASP A 63 -28.11 -16.01 3.74
CA ASP A 63 -26.96 -16.67 3.15
C ASP A 63 -27.29 -18.14 2.83
N ALA A 64 -28.01 -18.83 3.72
CA ALA A 64 -28.50 -20.18 3.47
C ALA A 64 -29.47 -20.22 2.28
N ILE A 65 -30.47 -19.34 2.24
CA ILE A 65 -31.44 -19.25 1.13
C ILE A 65 -30.72 -18.97 -0.21
N TRP A 66 -29.74 -18.06 -0.19
CA TRP A 66 -28.95 -17.71 -1.36
C TRP A 66 -28.10 -18.89 -1.85
N GLN A 67 -27.41 -19.58 -0.94
CA GLN A 67 -26.61 -20.77 -1.26
C GLN A 67 -27.47 -21.90 -1.81
N ASP A 68 -28.63 -22.17 -1.21
CA ASP A 68 -29.55 -23.21 -1.68
C ASP A 68 -30.08 -22.94 -3.10
N LEU A 69 -30.37 -21.68 -3.42
CA LEU A 69 -30.73 -21.26 -4.78
C LEU A 69 -29.58 -21.49 -5.77
N LEU A 70 -28.35 -21.12 -5.40
CA LEU A 70 -27.17 -21.34 -6.26
C LEU A 70 -26.90 -22.82 -6.51
N VAL A 71 -26.96 -23.64 -5.44
CA VAL A 71 -26.80 -25.10 -5.51
C VAL A 71 -27.87 -25.70 -6.41
N PHE A 72 -29.14 -25.32 -6.23
CA PHE A 72 -30.23 -25.78 -7.09
C PHE A 72 -29.97 -25.42 -8.56
N LEU A 73 -29.59 -24.17 -8.85
CA LEU A 73 -29.30 -23.74 -10.21
C LEU A 73 -28.13 -24.51 -10.84
N ASP A 74 -27.13 -24.91 -10.05
CA ASP A 74 -26.00 -25.71 -10.55
C ASP A 74 -26.37 -27.16 -10.88
N THR A 75 -27.46 -27.69 -10.32
CA THR A 75 -27.98 -29.02 -10.68
C THR A 75 -28.73 -29.05 -12.01
N LEU A 76 -29.08 -27.89 -12.59
CA LEU A 76 -29.86 -27.81 -13.81
C LEU A 76 -29.05 -28.22 -15.05
N PRO A 77 -29.70 -28.87 -16.05
CA PRO A 77 -29.03 -29.28 -17.28
C PRO A 77 -28.63 -28.05 -18.11
N ARG A 78 -27.36 -28.04 -18.56
CA ARG A 78 -26.81 -26.97 -19.42
C ARG A 78 -27.08 -27.28 -20.90
N SER A 79 -27.80 -26.40 -21.59
CA SER A 79 -28.12 -26.47 -23.01
C SER A 79 -27.68 -25.19 -23.73
N VAL A 80 -26.79 -25.32 -24.72
CA VAL A 80 -26.22 -24.19 -25.48
C VAL A 80 -27.01 -23.88 -26.76
N ARG A 81 -28.07 -24.64 -27.07
CA ARG A 81 -28.65 -24.71 -28.43
C ARG A 81 -29.82 -23.75 -28.70
N SER A 82 -30.30 -22.99 -27.72
CA SER A 82 -31.44 -22.07 -27.90
C SER A 82 -31.37 -20.85 -26.98
N ARG A 83 -32.01 -19.74 -27.38
CA ARG A 83 -32.24 -18.60 -26.48
C ARG A 83 -33.12 -19.04 -25.30
N PRO A 84 -32.86 -18.55 -24.08
CA PRO A 84 -33.65 -18.91 -22.91
C PRO A 84 -35.10 -18.45 -23.07
N GLN A 85 -36.05 -19.34 -22.78
CA GLN A 85 -37.48 -19.05 -22.84
C GLN A 85 -38.07 -18.97 -21.43
N LEU A 86 -39.13 -18.19 -21.25
CA LEU A 86 -39.85 -18.15 -19.97
C LEU A 86 -40.57 -19.49 -19.74
N SER A 87 -40.31 -20.13 -18.60
CA SER A 87 -40.99 -21.38 -18.25
C SER A 87 -42.50 -21.16 -18.03
N ASP A 88 -43.29 -22.21 -18.20
CA ASP A 88 -44.72 -22.19 -17.89
C ASP A 88 -44.99 -21.85 -16.41
N SER A 89 -44.05 -22.19 -15.52
CA SER A 89 -44.13 -21.88 -14.09
C SER A 89 -44.01 -20.37 -13.81
N ILE A 90 -43.12 -19.65 -14.51
CA ILE A 90 -43.03 -18.18 -14.39
C ILE A 90 -44.29 -17.54 -14.95
N GLN A 91 -44.76 -17.95 -16.12
CA GLN A 91 -45.93 -17.35 -16.75
C GLN A 91 -47.17 -17.48 -15.85
N SER A 92 -47.36 -18.68 -15.27
CA SER A 92 -48.45 -18.93 -14.32
C SER A 92 -48.27 -18.16 -13.01
N LEU A 93 -47.03 -17.98 -12.55
CA LEU A 93 -46.72 -17.19 -11.36
C LEU A 93 -47.06 -15.71 -11.56
N MET A 94 -46.71 -15.14 -12.71
CA MET A 94 -47.03 -13.76 -13.05
C MET A 94 -48.55 -13.53 -13.18
N GLN A 95 -49.29 -14.50 -13.73
CA GLN A 95 -50.75 -14.42 -13.82
C GLN A 95 -51.40 -14.38 -12.43
N ASP A 96 -50.97 -15.25 -11.52
CA ASP A 96 -51.52 -15.28 -10.16
C ASP A 96 -51.08 -14.04 -9.36
N ALA A 97 -49.84 -13.57 -9.51
CA ALA A 97 -49.38 -12.34 -8.89
C ALA A 97 -50.13 -11.11 -9.41
N TRP A 98 -50.45 -11.07 -10.70
CA TRP A 98 -51.30 -10.03 -11.29
C TRP A 98 -52.72 -10.05 -10.71
N LEU A 99 -53.32 -11.23 -10.55
CA LEU A 99 -54.63 -11.37 -9.92
C LEU A 99 -54.62 -10.78 -8.50
N ARG A 100 -53.55 -11.01 -7.73
CA ARG A 100 -53.39 -10.45 -6.37
C ARG A 100 -53.23 -8.93 -6.37
N ALA A 101 -52.35 -8.40 -7.23
CA ALA A 101 -52.17 -6.96 -7.39
C ALA A 101 -53.48 -6.26 -7.79
N SER A 102 -54.21 -6.85 -8.75
CA SER A 102 -55.49 -6.31 -9.23
C SER A 102 -56.58 -6.35 -8.15
N LEU A 103 -56.62 -7.40 -7.31
CA LEU A 103 -57.56 -7.47 -6.17
C LEU A 103 -57.25 -6.44 -5.08
N ALA A 104 -55.98 -6.07 -4.93
CA ALA A 104 -55.52 -5.02 -4.01
C ALA A 104 -55.70 -3.59 -4.59
N GLY A 105 -56.15 -3.45 -5.84
CA GLY A 105 -56.31 -2.17 -6.51
C GLY A 105 -55.01 -1.57 -7.05
N GLU A 106 -53.95 -2.37 -7.21
CA GLU A 106 -52.64 -1.93 -7.69
C GLU A 106 -52.49 -2.14 -9.19
N GLU A 107 -51.87 -1.16 -9.87
CA GLU A 107 -51.67 -1.19 -11.32
C GLU A 107 -50.41 -1.97 -11.76
N GLN A 108 -49.54 -2.31 -10.81
CA GLN A 108 -48.25 -2.98 -11.02
C GLN A 108 -48.03 -4.17 -10.06
N ILE A 109 -47.29 -5.16 -10.53
CA ILE A 109 -46.85 -6.34 -9.78
C ILE A 109 -45.56 -6.01 -9.05
N ARG A 110 -45.49 -6.34 -7.76
CA ARG A 110 -44.34 -6.18 -6.86
C ARG A 110 -43.90 -7.54 -6.35
N SER A 111 -42.72 -7.63 -5.72
CA SER A 111 -42.21 -8.91 -5.23
C SER A 111 -43.07 -9.51 -4.11
N ILE A 112 -43.77 -8.71 -3.30
CA ILE A 112 -44.78 -9.23 -2.34
C ILE A 112 -45.91 -10.00 -3.04
N HIS A 113 -46.39 -9.53 -4.20
CA HIS A 113 -47.46 -10.22 -4.95
C HIS A 113 -46.97 -11.56 -5.53
N LEU A 114 -45.69 -11.61 -5.91
CA LEU A 114 -45.03 -12.87 -6.30
C LEU A 114 -44.96 -13.82 -5.12
N LEU A 115 -44.55 -13.34 -3.94
CA LEU A 115 -44.48 -14.14 -2.72
C LEU A 115 -45.87 -14.68 -2.31
N MET A 116 -46.91 -13.85 -2.36
CA MET A 116 -48.28 -14.28 -2.07
C MET A 116 -48.74 -15.40 -3.01
N ALA A 117 -48.38 -15.31 -4.30
CA ALA A 117 -48.69 -16.35 -5.28
C ALA A 117 -47.87 -17.65 -5.06
N LEU A 118 -46.64 -17.54 -4.55
CA LEU A 118 -45.79 -18.69 -4.20
C LEU A 118 -46.28 -19.42 -2.94
N VAL A 119 -46.68 -18.67 -1.91
CA VAL A 119 -47.24 -19.23 -0.66
C VAL A 119 -48.50 -20.05 -0.94
N GLU A 120 -49.37 -19.58 -1.83
CA GLU A 120 -50.61 -20.31 -2.19
C GLU A 120 -50.34 -21.57 -3.00
N LYS A 121 -49.31 -21.55 -3.86
CA LYS A 121 -48.95 -22.68 -4.73
C LYS A 121 -47.44 -23.01 -4.60
N PRO A 122 -47.00 -23.62 -3.48
CA PRO A 122 -45.59 -23.87 -3.19
C PRO A 122 -44.88 -24.74 -4.23
N LEU A 123 -45.61 -25.66 -4.87
CA LEU A 123 -45.09 -26.60 -5.89
C LEU A 123 -44.55 -25.94 -7.17
N ARG A 124 -44.61 -24.61 -7.27
CA ARG A 124 -44.06 -23.85 -8.41
C ARG A 124 -42.57 -23.60 -8.32
N VAL A 125 -42.02 -23.64 -7.12
CA VAL A 125 -40.58 -23.65 -6.87
C VAL A 125 -40.15 -25.09 -6.68
N ARG A 126 -39.00 -25.45 -7.24
CA ARG A 126 -38.38 -26.77 -7.17
C ARG A 126 -37.22 -26.83 -6.16
N CYS A 127 -36.81 -25.67 -5.62
CA CYS A 127 -35.78 -25.56 -4.60
C CYS A 127 -36.39 -25.71 -3.19
N ASP A 128 -36.02 -26.78 -2.49
CA ASP A 128 -36.53 -27.09 -1.13
C ASP A 128 -36.04 -26.08 -0.07
N GLY A 129 -34.91 -25.41 -0.32
CA GLY A 129 -34.32 -24.39 0.57
C GLY A 129 -35.17 -23.12 0.74
N LEU A 130 -36.21 -22.93 -0.07
CA LEU A 130 -37.09 -21.76 0.00
C LEU A 130 -38.24 -21.89 0.99
N TRP A 131 -38.27 -22.95 1.81
CA TRP A 131 -39.32 -23.15 2.81
C TRP A 131 -39.54 -21.97 3.78
N PRO A 132 -38.53 -21.13 4.18
CA PRO A 132 -38.78 -19.98 5.05
C PRO A 132 -39.68 -18.93 4.39
N LEU A 133 -39.50 -18.71 3.08
CA LEU A 133 -40.35 -17.79 2.29
C LEU A 133 -41.80 -18.30 2.21
N LEU A 134 -41.97 -19.62 2.16
CA LEU A 134 -43.25 -20.30 2.01
C LEU A 134 -44.00 -20.50 3.34
N ALA A 135 -43.35 -20.27 4.48
CA ALA A 135 -43.92 -20.45 5.80
C ALA A 135 -44.90 -19.34 6.22
N LEU A 136 -44.89 -18.19 5.54
CA LEU A 136 -45.76 -17.06 5.85
C LEU A 136 -47.18 -17.31 5.37
N ALA A 137 -48.17 -16.95 6.19
CA ALA A 137 -49.57 -16.97 5.77
C ALA A 137 -49.91 -15.71 4.95
N GLN A 138 -50.84 -15.82 3.98
CA GLN A 138 -51.27 -14.69 3.16
C GLN A 138 -51.78 -13.49 4.01
N SER A 139 -52.52 -13.77 5.08
CA SER A 139 -53.02 -12.74 6.00
C SER A 139 -51.92 -12.02 6.79
N GLN A 140 -50.74 -12.63 6.93
CA GLN A 140 -49.57 -11.97 7.52
C GLN A 140 -48.91 -11.04 6.50
N LEU A 141 -48.75 -11.48 5.25
CA LEU A 141 -48.20 -10.64 4.18
C LEU A 141 -49.02 -9.36 3.97
N GLU A 142 -50.35 -9.46 4.00
CA GLU A 142 -51.24 -8.29 3.89
C GLU A 142 -51.07 -7.31 5.07
N ARG A 143 -50.87 -7.80 6.29
CA ARG A 143 -50.64 -6.95 7.49
C ARG A 143 -49.29 -6.25 7.48
N LEU A 144 -48.31 -6.81 6.78
CA LEU A 144 -46.96 -6.26 6.69
C LEU A 144 -46.82 -5.19 5.61
N ARG A 145 -47.87 -4.99 4.80
CA ARG A 145 -47.85 -4.03 3.70
C ARG A 145 -47.44 -2.60 4.09
N PRO A 146 -47.93 -2.00 5.19
CA PRO A 146 -47.51 -0.66 5.59
C PRO A 146 -46.02 -0.54 5.94
N LEU A 147 -45.40 -1.62 6.42
CA LEU A 147 -43.96 -1.63 6.69
C LEU A 147 -43.18 -1.66 5.38
N LEU A 148 -43.61 -2.49 4.42
CA LEU A 148 -42.97 -2.61 3.12
C LEU A 148 -43.05 -1.29 2.34
N ASP A 149 -44.18 -0.59 2.37
CA ASP A 149 -44.29 0.73 1.74
C ASP A 149 -43.38 1.79 2.40
N ALA A 150 -42.96 1.61 3.65
CA ALA A 150 -42.05 2.51 4.34
C ALA A 150 -40.56 2.23 4.07
N GLN A 151 -40.18 0.95 3.93
CA GLN A 151 -38.78 0.51 3.94
C GLN A 151 -38.28 -0.08 2.61
N SER A 152 -39.18 -0.62 1.77
CA SER A 152 -38.80 -1.29 0.53
C SER A 152 -38.48 -0.30 -0.59
N ASP A 153 -37.47 -0.65 -1.39
CA ASP A 153 -37.13 0.06 -2.62
C ASP A 153 -38.25 -0.08 -3.68
N GLU A 154 -39.17 -1.04 -3.51
CA GLU A 154 -40.32 -1.26 -4.40
C GLU A 154 -41.53 -0.35 -4.12
N ARG A 155 -41.40 0.58 -3.17
CA ARG A 155 -42.45 1.55 -2.85
C ARG A 155 -42.77 2.47 -4.05
N PRO A 156 -44.03 2.93 -4.18
CA PRO A 156 -44.50 3.55 -5.41
C PRO A 156 -43.80 4.89 -5.71
N GLU A 157 -43.35 5.63 -4.69
CA GLU A 157 -42.62 6.89 -4.83
C GLU A 157 -41.27 6.70 -5.55
N VAL A 158 -40.45 5.74 -5.08
CA VAL A 158 -39.15 5.41 -5.67
C VAL A 158 -39.31 4.80 -7.07
N GLN A 159 -40.34 3.97 -7.26
CA GLN A 159 -40.62 3.35 -8.54
C GLN A 159 -41.21 4.35 -9.57
N GLN A 160 -41.88 5.42 -9.15
CA GLN A 160 -42.32 6.49 -10.04
C GLN A 160 -41.13 7.33 -10.54
N GLU A 161 -40.17 7.65 -9.68
CA GLU A 161 -38.90 8.29 -10.08
C GLU A 161 -38.09 7.41 -11.05
N ALA A 162 -38.02 6.11 -10.77
CA ALA A 162 -37.38 5.14 -11.65
C ALA A 162 -38.15 4.93 -12.98
N GLY A 163 -39.47 5.00 -12.95
CA GLY A 163 -40.35 4.87 -14.12
C GLY A 163 -40.27 6.08 -15.05
N LEU A 164 -40.28 7.30 -14.51
CA LEU A 164 -40.07 8.55 -15.26
C LEU A 164 -38.70 8.59 -15.95
N SER A 165 -37.71 7.92 -15.36
CA SER A 165 -36.38 7.73 -15.97
C SER A 165 -36.37 6.73 -17.14
N GLN A 166 -37.39 5.86 -17.25
CA GLN A 166 -37.49 4.80 -18.27
C GLN A 166 -38.55 5.09 -19.36
N THR A 167 -39.59 5.88 -19.08
CA THR A 167 -40.65 6.23 -20.06
C THR A 167 -40.33 7.44 -20.94
N GLY A 168 -39.16 8.07 -20.79
CA GLY A 168 -38.69 9.16 -21.65
C GLY A 168 -38.48 8.80 -23.13
N ASP A 169 -38.64 7.53 -23.51
CA ASP A 169 -38.37 7.03 -24.88
C ASP A 169 -39.62 6.89 -25.79
N ALA A 170 -40.82 7.32 -25.36
CA ALA A 170 -42.01 7.15 -26.20
C ALA A 170 -43.09 8.23 -26.04
N THR A 171 -42.76 9.48 -26.33
CA THR A 171 -43.65 10.46 -26.98
C THR A 171 -42.85 11.69 -27.39
N LEU A 172 -42.40 11.72 -28.64
CA LEU A 172 -42.06 12.96 -29.33
C LEU A 172 -43.37 13.72 -29.55
N ILE A 173 -43.64 14.70 -28.69
CA ILE A 173 -44.59 15.77 -28.99
C ILE A 173 -43.73 17.00 -29.27
N ASP A 174 -43.85 17.51 -30.49
CA ASP A 174 -43.26 18.77 -30.94
C ASP A 174 -43.57 19.89 -29.94
N GLU A 175 -42.56 20.30 -29.15
CA GLU A 175 -42.51 21.65 -28.60
C GLU A 175 -41.25 22.33 -29.15
N GLU A 176 -41.48 23.51 -29.72
CA GLU A 176 -40.51 24.33 -30.44
C GLU A 176 -39.27 24.63 -29.58
N ILE A 177 -38.10 24.16 -30.03
CA ILE A 177 -36.81 24.48 -29.45
C ILE A 177 -36.54 25.97 -29.66
N LYS A 178 -36.43 26.73 -28.57
CA LYS A 178 -35.81 28.06 -28.59
C LYS A 178 -34.31 27.90 -28.81
N GLU A 179 -33.77 28.58 -29.82
CA GLU A 179 -32.32 28.58 -30.11
C GLU A 179 -31.51 29.05 -28.88
N GLY A 180 -30.68 28.17 -28.34
CA GLY A 180 -29.65 28.52 -27.35
C GLY A 180 -29.59 27.67 -26.07
N GLU A 181 -30.55 26.79 -25.82
CA GLU A 181 -30.54 25.89 -24.65
C GLU A 181 -30.25 24.44 -25.07
N LEU A 182 -29.37 23.76 -24.33
CA LEU A 182 -29.13 22.32 -24.47
C LEU A 182 -30.46 21.58 -24.25
N THR A 183 -30.66 20.46 -24.95
CA THR A 183 -31.80 19.60 -24.61
C THR A 183 -31.69 19.18 -23.13
N PRO A 184 -32.79 19.22 -22.35
CA PRO A 184 -32.75 18.88 -20.93
C PRO A 184 -32.11 17.52 -20.63
N ALA A 185 -32.24 16.57 -21.57
CA ALA A 185 -31.64 15.25 -21.50
C ALA A 185 -30.09 15.26 -21.61
N LEU A 186 -29.52 16.09 -22.49
CA LEU A 186 -28.06 16.19 -22.66
C LEU A 186 -27.42 16.96 -21.50
N GLN A 187 -28.10 17.97 -20.97
CA GLN A 187 -27.62 18.70 -19.81
C GLN A 187 -27.64 17.83 -18.54
N ASN A 188 -28.73 17.07 -18.32
CA ASN A 188 -28.79 16.07 -17.26
C ASN A 188 -27.70 14.98 -17.41
N ALA A 189 -27.36 14.58 -18.63
CA ALA A 189 -26.27 13.62 -18.85
C ALA A 189 -24.91 14.20 -18.45
N LEU A 190 -24.64 15.47 -18.78
CA LEU A 190 -23.41 16.15 -18.39
C LEU A 190 -23.33 16.30 -16.86
N ASP A 191 -24.39 16.79 -16.22
CA ASP A 191 -24.41 17.03 -14.76
C ASP A 191 -24.36 15.72 -13.93
N LYS A 192 -24.88 14.62 -14.47
CA LYS A 192 -24.89 13.32 -13.80
C LYS A 192 -23.54 12.61 -13.84
N PHE A 193 -22.79 12.74 -14.95
CA PHE A 193 -21.56 11.98 -15.18
C PHE A 193 -20.28 12.83 -15.13
N THR A 194 -20.43 14.15 -14.96
CA THR A 194 -19.29 15.05 -14.80
C THR A 194 -19.44 15.93 -13.57
N LEU A 195 -18.31 16.28 -12.96
CA LEU A 195 -18.23 17.16 -11.81
C LEU A 195 -17.59 18.50 -12.22
N ASP A 196 -18.34 19.59 -12.12
CA ASP A 196 -17.83 20.93 -12.49
C ASP A 196 -16.84 21.45 -11.43
N VAL A 197 -15.56 21.39 -11.77
CA VAL A 197 -14.44 21.86 -10.94
C VAL A 197 -14.40 23.39 -10.92
N THR A 198 -14.83 24.07 -11.99
CA THR A 198 -14.83 25.53 -12.05
C THR A 198 -15.93 26.13 -11.15
N ALA A 199 -17.08 25.48 -11.07
CA ALA A 199 -18.12 25.84 -10.10
C ALA A 199 -17.60 25.72 -8.66
N ARG A 200 -16.98 24.57 -8.31
CA ARG A 200 -16.36 24.38 -6.98
C ARG A 200 -15.28 25.40 -6.67
N ALA A 201 -14.49 25.81 -7.67
CA ALA A 201 -13.48 26.86 -7.52
C ALA A 201 -14.11 28.20 -7.11
N ARG A 202 -15.20 28.60 -7.80
CA ARG A 202 -15.93 29.85 -7.49
C ARG A 202 -16.58 29.83 -6.11
N GLU A 203 -16.95 28.66 -5.62
CA GLU A 203 -17.51 28.45 -4.27
C GLU A 203 -16.44 28.37 -3.17
N GLY A 204 -15.14 28.40 -3.50
CA GLY A 204 -14.05 28.27 -2.52
C GLY A 204 -13.87 26.86 -1.95
N ARG A 205 -14.43 25.84 -2.61
CA ARG A 205 -14.39 24.41 -2.19
C ARG A 205 -13.20 23.63 -2.77
N ILE A 206 -12.22 24.33 -3.35
CA ILE A 206 -10.99 23.77 -3.89
C ILE A 206 -9.81 24.22 -3.03
N ASP A 207 -8.84 23.34 -2.85
CA ASP A 207 -7.61 23.64 -2.12
C ASP A 207 -6.68 24.53 -2.94
N PRO A 208 -6.00 25.49 -2.31
CA PRO A 208 -5.05 26.34 -3.00
C PRO A 208 -3.86 25.50 -3.50
N VAL A 209 -3.51 25.68 -4.77
CA VAL A 209 -2.44 24.93 -5.43
C VAL A 209 -1.18 25.79 -5.51
N PHE A 210 -0.10 25.34 -4.86
CA PHE A 210 1.18 26.03 -4.82
C PHE A 210 2.30 25.24 -5.51
N GLY A 211 3.34 25.93 -5.98
CA GLY A 211 4.54 25.28 -6.50
C GLY A 211 4.40 24.60 -7.88
N ARG A 212 3.28 24.82 -8.59
CA ARG A 212 2.98 24.23 -9.90
C ARG A 212 2.66 25.27 -10.99
N ASP A 213 3.14 26.49 -10.83
CA ASP A 213 2.80 27.61 -11.73
C ASP A 213 3.28 27.39 -13.17
N ASN A 214 4.39 26.68 -13.35
CA ASN A 214 4.98 26.41 -14.66
C ASN A 214 4.14 25.41 -15.44
N GLU A 215 3.72 24.31 -14.81
CA GLU A 215 2.87 23.28 -15.40
C GLU A 215 1.48 23.84 -15.74
N ILE A 216 0.88 24.62 -14.82
CA ILE A 216 -0.40 25.29 -15.09
C ILE A 216 -0.26 26.28 -16.26
N ARG A 217 0.83 27.06 -16.33
CA ARG A 217 1.10 27.95 -17.47
C ARG A 217 1.24 27.15 -18.77
N GLN A 218 1.97 26.04 -18.77
CA GLN A 218 2.09 25.17 -19.94
C GLN A 218 0.73 24.62 -20.39
N MET A 219 -0.14 24.22 -19.46
CA MET A 219 -1.51 23.80 -19.79
C MET A 219 -2.30 24.93 -20.46
N VAL A 220 -2.28 26.14 -19.90
CA VAL A 220 -2.93 27.33 -20.48
C VAL A 220 -2.39 27.63 -21.88
N ASP A 221 -1.08 27.55 -22.07
CA ASP A 221 -0.41 27.77 -23.35
C ASP A 221 -0.82 26.71 -24.39
N ILE A 222 -0.98 25.44 -23.98
CA ILE A 222 -1.43 24.35 -24.84
C ILE A 222 -2.90 24.54 -25.23
N LEU A 223 -3.78 24.80 -24.25
CA LEU A 223 -5.21 24.99 -24.47
C LEU A 223 -5.53 26.16 -25.40
N SER A 224 -4.66 27.17 -25.43
CA SER A 224 -4.78 28.34 -26.29
C SER A 224 -4.32 28.10 -27.75
N ARG A 225 -3.74 26.93 -28.07
CA ARG A 225 -3.27 26.62 -29.43
C ARG A 225 -4.43 26.27 -30.36
N ARG A 226 -4.21 26.49 -31.66
CA ARG A 226 -5.14 26.05 -32.73
C ARG A 226 -5.04 24.56 -33.06
N ARG A 227 -3.88 23.93 -32.83
CA ARG A 227 -3.60 22.51 -33.07
C ARG A 227 -2.79 21.97 -31.90
N LYS A 228 -2.93 20.67 -31.60
CA LYS A 228 -2.34 20.03 -30.41
C LYS A 228 -2.70 20.79 -29.13
N ASN A 229 -4.00 21.04 -28.96
CA ASN A 229 -4.56 21.86 -27.91
C ASN A 229 -5.13 21.05 -26.73
N ASN A 230 -4.87 19.74 -26.70
CA ASN A 230 -5.24 18.88 -25.59
C ASN A 230 -3.98 18.57 -24.77
N PRO A 231 -3.83 19.09 -23.55
CA PRO A 231 -2.71 18.71 -22.69
C PRO A 231 -2.90 17.28 -22.16
N ILE A 232 -1.80 16.52 -22.08
CA ILE A 232 -1.75 15.25 -21.36
C ILE A 232 -0.71 15.35 -20.23
N LEU A 233 -1.19 15.24 -19.00
CA LEU A 233 -0.39 15.23 -17.78
C LEU A 233 0.22 13.84 -17.60
N VAL A 234 1.54 13.75 -17.77
CA VAL A 234 2.27 12.49 -17.67
C VAL A 234 3.15 12.55 -16.43
N GLY A 235 2.85 11.70 -15.45
CA GLY A 235 3.56 11.62 -14.18
C GLY A 235 3.12 10.41 -13.35
N GLU A 236 3.93 9.99 -12.40
CA GLU A 236 3.59 8.88 -11.50
C GLU A 236 2.37 9.22 -10.63
N PRO A 237 1.65 8.23 -10.06
CA PRO A 237 0.56 8.49 -9.12
C PRO A 237 1.04 9.25 -7.88
N GLY A 238 0.23 10.18 -7.37
CA GLY A 238 0.56 10.98 -6.16
C GLY A 238 1.36 12.27 -6.40
N VAL A 239 1.82 12.56 -7.62
CA VAL A 239 2.56 13.82 -7.91
C VAL A 239 1.68 15.09 -7.97
N GLY A 240 0.36 14.95 -7.84
CA GLY A 240 -0.60 16.07 -7.88
C GLY A 240 -1.16 16.41 -9.26
N LYS A 241 -1.41 15.41 -10.14
CA LYS A 241 -2.01 15.64 -11.47
C LYS A 241 -3.40 16.26 -11.38
N THR A 242 -4.24 15.80 -10.48
CA THR A 242 -5.59 16.34 -10.23
C THR A 242 -5.52 17.77 -9.68
N ALA A 243 -4.55 18.04 -8.78
CA ALA A 243 -4.31 19.38 -8.25
C ALA A 243 -3.94 20.39 -9.36
N LEU A 244 -3.26 19.99 -10.44
CA LEU A 244 -3.00 20.88 -11.58
C LEU A 244 -4.29 21.32 -12.28
N VAL A 245 -5.27 20.43 -12.39
CA VAL A 245 -6.57 20.71 -13.02
C VAL A 245 -7.40 21.63 -12.13
N GLU A 246 -7.38 21.38 -10.82
CA GLU A 246 -7.99 22.25 -9.81
C GLU A 246 -7.35 23.65 -9.82
N GLY A 247 -6.02 23.72 -9.92
CA GLY A 247 -5.27 24.98 -10.05
C GLY A 247 -5.59 25.74 -11.33
N LEU A 248 -5.81 25.04 -12.45
CA LEU A 248 -6.31 25.65 -13.68
C LEU A 248 -7.73 26.21 -13.49
N ALA A 249 -8.62 25.46 -12.84
CA ALA A 249 -9.99 25.89 -12.57
C ALA A 249 -10.04 27.13 -11.66
N LEU A 250 -9.17 27.21 -10.64
CA LEU A 250 -8.99 28.40 -9.81
C LEU A 250 -8.58 29.62 -10.65
N ARG A 251 -7.57 29.49 -11.52
CA ARG A 251 -7.15 30.61 -12.39
C ARG A 251 -8.24 31.06 -13.37
N ILE A 252 -9.05 30.12 -13.87
CA ILE A 252 -10.22 30.45 -14.70
C ILE A 252 -11.26 31.21 -13.89
N ALA A 253 -11.57 30.76 -12.67
CA ALA A 253 -12.52 31.41 -11.76
C ALA A 253 -12.08 32.83 -11.37
N GLU A 254 -10.78 33.05 -11.15
CA GLU A 254 -10.18 34.36 -10.88
C GLU A 254 -10.07 35.26 -12.12
N GLY A 255 -10.29 34.72 -13.33
CA GLY A 255 -10.10 35.43 -14.59
C GLY A 255 -8.64 35.65 -14.99
N ASN A 256 -7.69 34.98 -14.32
CA ASN A 256 -6.25 35.05 -14.58
C ASN A 256 -5.81 34.07 -15.69
N VAL A 257 -6.52 34.14 -16.82
CA VAL A 257 -6.28 33.35 -18.03
C VAL A 257 -6.53 34.21 -19.29
N PRO A 258 -6.00 33.84 -20.46
CA PRO A 258 -6.30 34.53 -21.72
C PRO A 258 -7.82 34.62 -21.98
N ASP A 259 -8.27 35.66 -22.69
CA ASP A 259 -9.70 35.91 -22.94
C ASP A 259 -10.42 34.72 -23.60
N ALA A 260 -9.69 33.92 -24.39
CA ALA A 260 -10.22 32.70 -25.02
C ALA A 260 -10.61 31.59 -24.02
N LEU A 261 -10.07 31.61 -22.80
CA LEU A 261 -10.29 30.59 -21.77
C LEU A 261 -11.16 31.09 -20.59
N LYS A 262 -11.41 32.40 -20.48
CA LYS A 262 -12.31 32.97 -19.45
C LYS A 262 -13.73 32.37 -19.45
N PRO A 263 -14.39 32.11 -20.61
CA PRO A 263 -15.73 31.54 -20.60
C PRO A 263 -15.77 30.01 -20.48
N VAL A 264 -14.61 29.35 -20.31
CA VAL A 264 -14.52 27.88 -20.29
C VAL A 264 -14.89 27.33 -18.91
N SER A 265 -15.63 26.23 -18.86
CA SER A 265 -15.83 25.42 -17.66
C SER A 265 -15.02 24.13 -17.72
N VAL A 266 -14.50 23.67 -16.59
CA VAL A 266 -13.74 22.41 -16.47
C VAL A 266 -14.60 21.38 -15.75
N GLY A 267 -14.95 20.29 -16.46
CA GLY A 267 -15.71 19.16 -15.92
C GLY A 267 -14.84 17.91 -15.81
N THR A 268 -14.77 17.30 -14.64
CA THR A 268 -14.10 16.01 -14.42
C THR A 268 -15.05 14.87 -14.77
N LEU A 269 -14.62 13.96 -15.63
CA LEU A 269 -15.38 12.77 -16.00
C LEU A 269 -15.28 11.70 -14.90
N ASP A 270 -16.42 11.25 -14.37
CA ASP A 270 -16.45 10.14 -13.42
C ASP A 270 -16.65 8.81 -14.17
N LEU A 271 -15.56 8.05 -14.29
CA LEU A 271 -15.58 6.73 -14.94
C LEU A 271 -16.34 5.69 -14.12
N GLY A 272 -16.34 5.83 -12.78
CA GLY A 272 -17.06 4.94 -11.88
C GLY A 272 -18.56 5.05 -12.09
N LEU A 273 -19.11 6.28 -12.15
CA LEU A 273 -20.52 6.51 -12.45
C LEU A 273 -20.92 6.09 -13.86
N LEU A 274 -20.01 6.22 -14.83
CA LEU A 274 -20.25 5.76 -16.19
C LEU A 274 -20.37 4.24 -16.28
N GLN A 275 -19.52 3.51 -15.54
CA GLN A 275 -19.52 2.04 -15.48
C GLN A 275 -20.61 1.49 -14.56
N ALA A 276 -20.97 2.21 -13.49
CA ALA A 276 -21.99 1.81 -12.54
C ALA A 276 -23.36 1.65 -13.24
N GLY A 277 -23.92 0.45 -13.15
CA GLY A 277 -25.18 0.11 -13.79
C GLY A 277 -25.14 0.08 -15.32
N ALA A 278 -23.96 0.01 -15.95
CA ALA A 278 -23.83 -0.34 -17.37
C ALA A 278 -23.55 -1.84 -17.48
N GLY A 279 -24.61 -2.65 -17.46
CA GLY A 279 -24.50 -4.12 -17.45
C GLY A 279 -24.08 -4.71 -18.80
N VAL A 280 -24.22 -3.94 -19.88
CA VAL A 280 -23.91 -4.32 -21.25
C VAL A 280 -22.97 -3.29 -21.88
N LYS A 281 -21.93 -3.75 -22.60
CA LYS A 281 -20.89 -2.88 -23.21
C LYS A 281 -21.45 -1.69 -24.01
N GLY A 282 -22.58 -1.89 -24.69
CA GLY A 282 -23.22 -0.84 -25.50
C GLY A 282 -23.79 0.33 -24.69
N GLU A 283 -24.21 0.11 -23.45
CA GLU A 283 -24.76 1.20 -22.61
C GLU A 283 -23.69 2.18 -22.19
N PHE A 284 -22.50 1.69 -21.84
CA PHE A 284 -21.35 2.53 -21.52
C PHE A 284 -20.94 3.39 -22.72
N GLU A 285 -20.84 2.78 -23.91
CA GLU A 285 -20.52 3.49 -25.15
C GLU A 285 -21.59 4.54 -25.49
N GLN A 286 -22.86 4.24 -25.27
CA GLN A 286 -23.97 5.17 -25.51
C GLN A 286 -23.95 6.34 -24.51
N ARG A 287 -23.67 6.09 -23.23
CA ARG A 287 -23.50 7.16 -22.22
C ARG A 287 -22.33 8.08 -22.58
N LEU A 288 -21.18 7.51 -22.96
CA LEU A 288 -20.02 8.30 -23.38
C LEU A 288 -20.31 9.12 -24.63
N LYS A 289 -21.04 8.55 -25.60
CA LYS A 289 -21.47 9.27 -26.81
C LYS A 289 -22.38 10.46 -26.46
N ASN A 290 -23.34 10.28 -25.56
CA ASN A 290 -24.21 11.36 -25.10
C ASN A 290 -23.41 12.49 -24.44
N ILE A 291 -22.36 12.17 -23.66
CA ILE A 291 -21.48 13.18 -23.06
C ILE A 291 -20.71 13.95 -24.14
N ILE A 292 -20.16 13.25 -25.14
CA ILE A 292 -19.45 13.90 -26.25
C ILE A 292 -20.40 14.84 -27.00
N GLU A 293 -21.62 14.41 -27.30
CA GLU A 293 -22.63 15.24 -27.96
C GLU A 293 -23.04 16.45 -27.09
N ALA A 294 -23.22 16.25 -25.77
CA ALA A 294 -23.52 17.33 -24.84
C ALA A 294 -22.40 18.40 -24.80
N VAL A 295 -21.14 17.96 -24.76
CA VAL A 295 -19.98 18.88 -24.79
C VAL A 295 -19.90 19.65 -26.12
N GLN A 296 -20.22 19.00 -27.24
CA GLN A 296 -20.20 19.63 -28.57
C GLN A 296 -21.31 20.66 -28.75
N GLN A 297 -22.49 20.40 -28.20
CA GLN A 297 -23.67 21.27 -28.33
C GLN A 297 -23.76 22.34 -27.23
N SER A 298 -22.85 22.31 -26.25
CA SER A 298 -22.86 23.26 -25.15
C SER A 298 -22.62 24.70 -25.64
N PRO A 299 -23.45 25.68 -25.20
CA PRO A 299 -23.28 27.09 -25.58
C PRO A 299 -22.00 27.71 -24.99
N LEU A 300 -21.55 27.19 -23.84
CA LEU A 300 -20.27 27.53 -23.25
C LEU A 300 -19.26 26.42 -23.52
N PRO A 301 -18.01 26.74 -23.89
CA PRO A 301 -16.99 25.73 -24.15
C PRO A 301 -16.66 24.95 -22.88
N VAL A 302 -16.91 23.64 -22.90
CA VAL A 302 -16.59 22.72 -21.80
C VAL A 302 -15.26 22.03 -22.06
N LEU A 303 -14.41 22.01 -21.04
CA LEU A 303 -13.14 21.29 -21.02
C LEU A 303 -13.30 20.02 -20.19
N LEU A 304 -13.15 18.86 -20.84
CA LEU A 304 -13.32 17.58 -20.15
C LEU A 304 -11.98 17.10 -19.57
N PHE A 305 -11.91 16.93 -18.26
CA PHE A 305 -10.79 16.26 -17.60
C PHE A 305 -11.07 14.77 -17.48
N ILE A 306 -10.14 13.96 -17.98
CA ILE A 306 -10.17 12.51 -17.91
C ILE A 306 -8.98 12.07 -17.08
N ASP A 307 -9.24 11.65 -15.84
CA ASP A 307 -8.24 10.98 -15.04
C ASP A 307 -8.02 9.54 -15.54
N GLU A 308 -6.81 9.03 -15.36
CA GLU A 308 -6.41 7.69 -15.80
C GLU A 308 -6.85 7.37 -17.24
N ALA A 309 -6.56 8.27 -18.19
CA ALA A 309 -7.09 8.20 -19.56
C ALA A 309 -6.73 6.90 -20.32
N HIS A 310 -5.75 6.15 -19.84
CA HIS A 310 -5.40 4.82 -20.34
C HIS A 310 -6.53 3.79 -20.14
N THR A 311 -7.40 3.95 -19.14
CA THR A 311 -8.55 3.05 -18.90
C THR A 311 -9.52 3.06 -20.08
N ILE A 312 -9.71 4.22 -20.71
CA ILE A 312 -10.60 4.40 -21.86
C ILE A 312 -9.93 3.94 -23.17
N ILE A 313 -8.61 4.09 -23.27
CA ILE A 313 -7.86 3.87 -24.51
C ILE A 313 -7.27 2.44 -24.60
N GLY A 314 -6.81 1.90 -23.47
CA GLY A 314 -6.12 0.60 -23.35
C GLY A 314 -7.07 -0.59 -23.20
N ALA A 315 -8.35 -0.37 -22.92
CA ALA A 315 -9.36 -1.42 -22.78
C ALA A 315 -9.58 -2.26 -24.07
N GLY A 316 -9.11 -1.80 -25.23
CA GLY A 316 -9.28 -2.51 -26.50
C GLY A 316 -8.49 -3.82 -26.66
N ASN A 317 -7.48 -4.10 -25.82
CA ASN A 317 -6.58 -5.25 -26.01
C ASN A 317 -6.83 -6.45 -25.07
N GLN A 318 -7.63 -6.29 -24.02
CA GLN A 318 -8.08 -7.44 -23.21
C GLN A 318 -9.42 -7.93 -23.76
N ALA A 319 -9.58 -9.25 -23.89
CA ALA A 319 -10.83 -9.90 -24.29
C ALA A 319 -11.93 -9.62 -23.25
N GLY A 320 -12.56 -8.44 -23.32
CA GLY A 320 -13.47 -7.96 -22.27
C GLY A 320 -13.64 -6.45 -22.14
N GLY A 321 -12.66 -5.62 -22.52
CA GLY A 321 -12.77 -4.16 -22.35
C GLY A 321 -13.72 -3.48 -23.36
N ALA A 322 -14.17 -2.26 -23.03
CA ALA A 322 -15.01 -1.40 -23.88
C ALA A 322 -14.16 -0.63 -24.90
N ASP A 323 -14.68 -0.42 -26.12
CA ASP A 323 -13.93 0.19 -27.23
C ASP A 323 -14.17 1.71 -27.34
N ALA A 324 -14.05 2.40 -26.20
CA ALA A 324 -14.31 3.84 -26.12
C ALA A 324 -13.27 4.70 -26.86
N ALA A 325 -12.07 4.15 -27.10
CA ALA A 325 -11.03 4.79 -27.91
C ALA A 325 -11.56 5.17 -29.31
N ASN A 326 -12.37 4.30 -29.92
CA ASN A 326 -12.92 4.52 -31.25
C ASN A 326 -13.99 5.62 -31.30
N LEU A 327 -14.64 5.94 -30.17
CA LEU A 327 -15.58 7.06 -30.06
C LEU A 327 -14.87 8.40 -29.85
N LEU A 328 -13.77 8.40 -29.08
CA LEU A 328 -13.02 9.62 -28.78
C LEU A 328 -12.12 10.09 -29.93
N LYS A 329 -11.50 9.15 -30.66
CA LYS A 329 -10.56 9.47 -31.76
C LYS A 329 -11.14 10.43 -32.80
N PRO A 330 -12.37 10.23 -33.33
CA PRO A 330 -12.96 11.15 -34.31
C PRO A 330 -13.22 12.55 -33.72
N ALA A 331 -13.76 12.63 -32.49
CA ALA A 331 -14.09 13.90 -31.83
C ALA A 331 -12.82 14.72 -31.52
N LEU A 332 -11.76 14.05 -31.06
CA LEU A 332 -10.44 14.65 -30.85
C LEU A 332 -9.77 15.02 -32.18
N ALA A 333 -9.92 14.19 -33.23
CA ALA A 333 -9.36 14.44 -34.54
C ALA A 333 -9.93 15.70 -35.19
N ARG A 334 -11.25 15.93 -35.04
CA ARG A 334 -11.95 17.11 -35.56
C ARG A 334 -11.76 18.37 -34.70
N GLY A 335 -11.23 18.23 -33.47
CA GLY A 335 -11.03 19.35 -32.55
C GLY A 335 -12.33 19.87 -31.93
N GLU A 336 -13.39 19.09 -32.04
CA GLU A 336 -14.73 19.36 -31.48
C GLU A 336 -14.76 19.08 -29.97
N LEU A 337 -13.84 18.24 -29.48
CA LEU A 337 -13.70 17.89 -28.07
C LEU A 337 -12.35 18.39 -27.55
N ARG A 338 -12.38 19.26 -26.53
CA ARG A 338 -11.19 19.72 -25.80
C ARG A 338 -11.05 18.93 -24.51
N THR A 339 -9.89 18.31 -24.31
CA THR A 339 -9.65 17.44 -23.15
C THR A 339 -8.34 17.74 -22.46
N ILE A 340 -8.34 17.58 -21.14
CA ILE A 340 -7.14 17.34 -20.35
C ILE A 340 -7.14 15.85 -20.01
N ALA A 341 -6.05 15.16 -20.29
CA ALA A 341 -5.88 13.76 -19.89
C ALA A 341 -4.79 13.64 -18.82
N ALA A 342 -4.93 12.71 -17.87
CA ALA A 342 -3.87 12.31 -16.95
C ALA A 342 -3.53 10.83 -17.10
N THR A 343 -2.24 10.49 -17.06
CA THR A 343 -1.76 9.09 -17.20
C THR A 343 -0.37 8.94 -16.57
N THR A 344 0.08 7.71 -16.35
CA THR A 344 1.47 7.42 -15.95
C THR A 344 2.40 7.38 -17.17
N TRP A 345 3.72 7.45 -16.94
CA TRP A 345 4.70 7.36 -18.03
C TRP A 345 4.61 6.02 -18.78
N SER A 346 4.42 4.91 -18.06
CA SER A 346 4.23 3.56 -18.62
C SER A 346 3.10 3.53 -19.63
N GLU A 347 1.95 4.02 -19.20
CA GLU A 347 0.71 4.00 -19.96
C GLU A 347 0.79 4.94 -21.16
N TYR A 348 1.38 6.13 -20.99
CA TYR A 348 1.63 7.06 -22.09
C TYR A 348 2.42 6.37 -23.21
N LYS A 349 3.53 5.73 -22.86
CA LYS A 349 4.39 5.04 -23.82
C LYS A 349 3.70 3.83 -24.47
N GLN A 350 2.90 3.10 -23.68
CA GLN A 350 2.22 1.89 -24.15
C GLN A 350 1.03 2.20 -25.08
N TYR A 351 0.23 3.23 -24.74
CA TYR A 351 -1.07 3.46 -25.39
C TYR A 351 -1.15 4.74 -26.23
N PHE A 352 -0.46 5.82 -25.83
CA PHE A 352 -0.56 7.12 -26.51
C PHE A 352 0.55 7.34 -27.54
N GLU A 353 1.80 7.04 -27.20
CA GLU A 353 2.95 7.22 -28.10
C GLU A 353 2.88 6.29 -29.32
N ARG A 354 2.30 5.09 -29.14
CA ARG A 354 2.10 4.13 -30.24
C ARG A 354 0.98 4.51 -31.20
N ASP A 355 0.03 5.35 -30.76
CA ASP A 355 -1.13 5.73 -31.57
C ASP A 355 -0.93 7.10 -32.24
N ALA A 356 -0.65 7.07 -33.54
CA ALA A 356 -0.38 8.27 -34.33
C ALA A 356 -1.59 9.24 -34.44
N ALA A 357 -2.82 8.84 -34.12
CA ALA A 357 -3.96 9.75 -34.08
C ALA A 357 -3.97 10.56 -32.78
N LEU A 358 -3.69 9.90 -31.64
CA LEU A 358 -3.66 10.52 -30.32
C LEU A 358 -2.42 11.40 -30.13
N GLU A 359 -1.24 10.93 -30.53
CA GLU A 359 0.03 11.68 -30.47
C GLU A 359 -0.03 13.02 -31.23
N ARG A 360 -0.84 13.09 -32.29
CA ARG A 360 -1.05 14.31 -33.08
C ARG A 360 -2.06 15.29 -32.48
N ARG A 361 -2.74 14.94 -31.40
CA ARG A 361 -3.77 15.77 -30.74
C ARG A 361 -3.40 16.14 -29.32
N PHE A 362 -2.69 15.26 -28.62
CA PHE A 362 -2.19 15.55 -27.29
C PHE A 362 -0.81 16.21 -27.32
N GLN A 363 -0.58 17.11 -26.37
CA GLN A 363 0.74 17.67 -26.08
C GLN A 363 1.12 17.28 -24.65
N MET A 364 2.27 16.62 -24.50
CA MET A 364 2.75 16.16 -23.21
C MET A 364 3.16 17.33 -22.31
N VAL A 365 2.66 17.31 -21.08
CA VAL A 365 3.11 18.11 -19.94
C VAL A 365 3.68 17.13 -18.93
N LYS A 366 4.99 17.20 -18.70
CA LYS A 366 5.69 16.31 -17.77
C LYS A 366 5.45 16.81 -16.34
N VAL A 367 4.97 15.93 -15.46
CA VAL A 367 4.72 16.23 -14.05
C VAL A 367 5.62 15.33 -13.21
N ASP A 368 6.74 15.89 -12.76
CA ASP A 368 7.69 15.19 -11.91
C ASP A 368 7.35 15.35 -10.42
N GLU A 369 7.87 14.44 -9.59
CA GLU A 369 7.83 14.57 -8.13
C GLU A 369 8.51 15.90 -7.73
N PRO A 370 7.89 16.75 -6.88
CA PRO A 370 8.48 18.01 -6.46
C PRO A 370 9.74 17.80 -5.63
N ASP A 371 10.62 18.81 -5.62
CA ASP A 371 11.73 18.86 -4.66
C ASP A 371 11.22 19.15 -3.23
N ASP A 372 12.11 19.04 -2.24
CA ASP A 372 11.71 19.18 -0.83
C ASP A 372 11.19 20.58 -0.50
N ASP A 373 11.78 21.62 -1.10
CA ASP A 373 11.37 23.00 -0.87
C ASP A 373 9.98 23.28 -1.46
N THR A 374 9.72 22.81 -2.68
CA THR A 374 8.42 22.94 -3.35
C THR A 374 7.36 22.10 -2.65
N ALA A 375 7.69 20.87 -2.23
CA ALA A 375 6.79 20.03 -1.44
C ALA A 375 6.46 20.69 -0.09
N CYS A 376 7.44 21.26 0.61
CA CYS A 376 7.20 22.02 1.84
C CYS A 376 6.27 23.22 1.59
N LEU A 377 6.44 23.95 0.48
CA LEU A 377 5.56 25.05 0.12
C LEU A 377 4.11 24.58 -0.12
N MET A 378 3.93 23.46 -0.82
CA MET A 378 2.62 22.83 -1.03
C MET A 378 1.95 22.48 0.30
N LEU A 379 2.66 21.76 1.18
CA LEU A 379 2.14 21.35 2.48
C LEU A 379 1.83 22.56 3.39
N ARG A 380 2.63 23.63 3.34
CA ARG A 380 2.32 24.89 4.07
C ARG A 380 1.01 25.52 3.60
N GLY A 381 0.69 25.40 2.31
CA GLY A 381 -0.58 25.85 1.76
C GLY A 381 -1.79 25.07 2.30
N LEU A 382 -1.62 23.77 2.52
CA LEU A 382 -2.67 22.87 3.02
C LEU A 382 -2.75 22.83 4.56
N LYS A 383 -1.66 23.17 5.24
CA LYS A 383 -1.50 23.12 6.70
C LYS A 383 -2.67 23.74 7.45
N SER A 384 -3.14 24.92 7.03
CA SER A 384 -4.21 25.65 7.70
C SER A 384 -5.55 24.90 7.66
N ARG A 385 -5.87 24.23 6.55
CA ARG A 385 -7.11 23.44 6.42
C ARG A 385 -7.08 22.19 7.27
N TYR A 386 -5.98 21.42 7.25
CA TYR A 386 -5.83 20.23 8.10
C TYR A 386 -5.84 20.57 9.59
N ALA A 387 -5.15 21.66 9.98
CA ALA A 387 -5.18 22.17 11.35
C ALA A 387 -6.61 22.54 11.80
N GLN A 388 -7.40 23.20 10.94
CA GLN A 388 -8.79 23.54 11.23
C GLN A 388 -9.70 22.31 11.27
N HIS A 389 -9.54 21.38 10.33
CA HIS A 389 -10.37 20.17 10.24
C HIS A 389 -10.23 19.29 11.49
N HIS A 390 -9.00 19.08 11.96
CA HIS A 390 -8.73 18.27 13.15
C HIS A 390 -8.75 19.07 14.45
N GLY A 391 -8.79 20.41 14.38
CA GLY A 391 -8.73 21.27 15.55
C GLY A 391 -7.41 21.17 16.32
N VAL A 392 -6.30 21.00 15.60
CA VAL A 392 -4.94 20.85 16.16
C VAL A 392 -4.00 21.88 15.55
N HIS A 393 -2.90 22.18 16.24
CA HIS A 393 -1.85 23.02 15.67
C HIS A 393 -0.75 22.17 15.05
N ILE A 394 -0.30 22.54 13.86
CA ILE A 394 0.79 21.88 13.14
C ILE A 394 2.01 22.80 13.17
N THR A 395 3.18 22.32 13.55
CA THR A 395 4.43 23.11 13.54
C THR A 395 5.01 23.25 12.12
N ASP A 396 5.88 24.24 11.84
CA ASP A 396 6.59 24.29 10.53
C ASP A 396 7.59 23.13 10.42
N GLU A 397 8.20 22.75 11.54
CA GLU A 397 9.16 21.64 11.59
C GLU A 397 8.49 20.30 11.26
N ALA A 398 7.25 20.06 11.72
CA ALA A 398 6.49 18.89 11.33
C ALA A 398 6.25 18.81 9.81
N VAL A 399 6.01 19.94 9.14
CA VAL A 399 5.85 19.97 7.68
C VAL A 399 7.14 19.53 6.99
N ARG A 400 8.29 20.07 7.41
CA ARG A 400 9.59 19.69 6.85
C ARG A 400 9.93 18.23 7.15
N ALA A 401 9.65 17.77 8.36
CA ALA A 401 9.83 16.39 8.77
C ALA A 401 8.95 15.45 7.95
N ALA A 402 7.70 15.82 7.69
CA ALA A 402 6.77 15.01 6.89
C ALA A 402 7.30 14.84 5.45
N VAL A 403 7.83 15.89 4.83
CA VAL A 403 8.45 15.79 3.49
C VAL A 403 9.73 14.94 3.54
N THR A 404 10.67 15.28 4.43
CA THR A 404 12.01 14.66 4.47
C THR A 404 11.93 13.18 4.84
N LEU A 405 11.19 12.85 5.90
CA LEU A 405 11.07 11.48 6.39
C LEU A 405 10.21 10.63 5.44
N SER A 406 9.12 11.18 4.87
CA SER A 406 8.33 10.40 3.89
C SER A 406 9.14 10.12 2.62
N ARG A 407 10.00 11.05 2.16
CA ARG A 407 10.89 10.78 1.03
C ARG A 407 11.86 9.64 1.33
N ARG A 408 12.45 9.61 2.54
CA ARG A 408 13.43 8.60 2.96
C ARG A 408 12.82 7.22 3.22
N TYR A 409 11.67 7.16 3.91
CA TYR A 409 11.12 5.90 4.43
C TYR A 409 9.88 5.38 3.69
N LEU A 410 9.15 6.22 2.93
CA LEU A 410 7.95 5.82 2.17
C LEU A 410 8.24 5.79 0.66
N THR A 411 9.09 4.85 0.24
CA THR A 411 9.67 4.81 -1.12
C THR A 411 8.71 4.30 -2.22
N GLY A 412 7.58 3.70 -1.86
CA GLY A 412 6.55 3.22 -2.81
C GLY A 412 5.52 4.28 -3.22
N ARG A 413 5.63 5.51 -2.71
CA ARG A 413 4.69 6.61 -2.92
C ARG A 413 5.44 7.89 -3.31
N GLN A 414 4.75 8.83 -3.95
CA GLN A 414 5.34 10.07 -4.43
C GLN A 414 4.96 11.27 -3.56
N LEU A 415 5.83 12.28 -3.49
CA LEU A 415 5.47 13.61 -3.02
C LEU A 415 4.58 14.33 -4.05
N PRO A 416 3.66 15.22 -3.61
CA PRO A 416 3.41 15.60 -2.21
C PRO A 416 2.48 14.64 -1.45
N ASP A 417 1.79 13.72 -2.14
CA ASP A 417 0.72 12.85 -1.60
C ASP A 417 1.11 12.11 -0.31
N LYS A 418 2.24 11.40 -0.29
CA LYS A 418 2.69 10.68 0.91
C LYS A 418 2.93 11.57 2.13
N ALA A 419 3.30 12.83 1.93
CA ALA A 419 3.57 13.76 3.01
C ALA A 419 2.27 14.41 3.52
N VAL A 420 1.30 14.62 2.62
CA VAL A 420 -0.05 15.07 2.97
C VAL A 420 -0.74 14.03 3.85
N ASP A 421 -0.78 12.77 3.41
CA ASP A 421 -1.36 11.66 4.19
C ASP A 421 -0.72 11.50 5.57
N LEU A 422 0.61 11.67 5.62
CA LEU A 422 1.36 11.58 6.86
C LEU A 422 1.00 12.71 7.83
N LEU A 423 0.87 13.95 7.34
CA LEU A 423 0.42 15.08 8.16
C LEU A 423 -1.03 14.92 8.62
N ASP A 424 -1.91 14.42 7.74
CA ASP A 424 -3.31 14.19 8.06
C ASP A 424 -3.47 13.14 9.16
N THR A 425 -2.76 12.02 9.03
CA THR A 425 -2.74 10.94 10.04
C THR A 425 -2.14 11.43 11.36
N ALA A 426 -1.04 12.20 11.31
CA ALA A 426 -0.44 12.78 12.51
C ALA A 426 -1.39 13.77 13.21
N SER A 427 -2.14 14.55 12.44
CA SER A 427 -3.14 15.50 12.97
C SER A 427 -4.30 14.76 13.63
N ALA A 428 -4.83 13.73 12.98
CA ALA A 428 -5.88 12.87 13.54
C ALA A 428 -5.42 12.18 14.83
N ARG A 429 -4.17 11.71 14.89
CA ARG A 429 -3.60 11.07 16.08
C ARG A 429 -3.47 12.02 17.26
N VAL A 430 -2.97 13.24 17.04
CA VAL A 430 -2.91 14.28 18.07
C VAL A 430 -4.31 14.59 18.59
N ARG A 431 -5.29 14.72 17.68
CA ARG A 431 -6.69 14.95 18.08
C ARG A 431 -7.24 13.80 18.93
N MET A 432 -7.02 12.56 18.53
CA MET A 432 -7.41 11.39 19.32
C MET A 432 -6.74 11.37 20.70
N SER A 433 -5.46 11.76 20.79
CA SER A 433 -4.76 11.80 22.08
C SER A 433 -5.35 12.81 23.06
N LEU A 434 -5.93 13.91 22.57
CA LEU A 434 -6.62 14.91 23.41
C LEU A 434 -7.99 14.43 23.90
N ASP A 435 -8.71 13.66 23.08
CA ASP A 435 -10.09 13.22 23.38
C ASP A 435 -10.15 11.86 24.11
N THR A 436 -9.06 11.07 24.10
CA THR A 436 -9.05 9.68 24.61
C THR A 436 -7.93 9.42 25.60
N VAL A 437 -8.09 8.36 26.41
CA VAL A 437 -7.06 7.93 27.36
C VAL A 437 -5.86 7.35 26.59
N PRO A 438 -4.61 7.77 26.91
CA PRO A 438 -3.41 7.29 26.23
C PRO A 438 -3.26 5.76 26.19
N GLU A 439 -2.74 5.25 25.07
CA GLU A 439 -2.49 3.82 24.84
C GLU A 439 -1.64 3.15 25.94
N PRO A 440 -0.58 3.77 26.49
CA PRO A 440 0.19 3.14 27.57
C PRO A 440 -0.65 2.85 28.82
N LEU A 441 -1.61 3.72 29.15
CA LEU A 441 -2.49 3.54 30.32
C LEU A 441 -3.55 2.46 30.06
N THR A 442 -4.15 2.47 28.87
CA THR A 442 -5.14 1.45 28.48
C THR A 442 -4.48 0.07 28.38
N GLY A 443 -3.27 -0.02 27.85
CA GLY A 443 -2.46 -1.24 27.79
C GLY A 443 -2.12 -1.80 29.17
N MET A 444 -1.67 -0.97 30.11
CA MET A 444 -1.39 -1.40 31.49
C MET A 444 -2.64 -1.89 32.21
N LYS A 445 -3.78 -1.19 32.05
CA LYS A 445 -5.07 -1.63 32.61
C LYS A 445 -5.51 -2.97 32.02
N ALA A 446 -5.35 -3.16 30.72
CA ALA A 446 -5.66 -4.43 30.05
C ALA A 446 -4.77 -5.58 30.57
N GLN A 447 -3.47 -5.32 30.78
CA GLN A 447 -2.55 -6.29 31.39
C GLN A 447 -2.97 -6.67 32.81
N LEU A 448 -3.35 -5.71 33.65
CA LEU A 448 -3.88 -6.00 34.99
C LEU A 448 -5.15 -6.84 34.94
N THR A 449 -6.09 -6.54 34.04
CA THR A 449 -7.29 -7.38 33.88
C THR A 449 -6.96 -8.80 33.43
N ALA A 450 -5.98 -8.97 32.54
CA ALA A 450 -5.53 -10.29 32.09
C ALA A 450 -4.88 -11.08 33.23
N LEU A 451 -4.00 -10.44 34.02
CA LEU A 451 -3.37 -11.06 35.20
C LEU A 451 -4.41 -11.43 36.26
N ALA A 452 -5.41 -10.58 36.51
CA ALA A 452 -6.48 -10.87 37.45
C ALA A 452 -7.34 -12.07 37.01
N MET A 453 -7.65 -12.17 35.71
CA MET A 453 -8.34 -13.33 35.14
C MET A 453 -7.50 -14.61 35.27
N GLU A 454 -6.20 -14.55 34.98
CA GLU A 454 -5.28 -15.68 35.15
C GLU A 454 -5.20 -16.11 36.62
N LYS A 455 -5.06 -15.15 37.55
CA LYS A 455 -5.06 -15.40 38.99
C LYS A 455 -6.33 -16.08 39.45
N GLN A 456 -7.49 -15.62 38.99
CA GLN A 456 -8.77 -16.22 39.35
C GLN A 456 -8.89 -17.66 38.84
N ALA A 457 -8.52 -17.92 37.58
CA ALA A 457 -8.54 -19.27 37.02
C ALA A 457 -7.64 -20.24 37.82
N LEU A 458 -6.43 -19.79 38.20
CA LEU A 458 -5.51 -20.58 39.02
C LEU A 458 -6.07 -20.86 40.43
N LEU A 459 -6.75 -19.89 41.04
CA LEU A 459 -7.39 -20.06 42.34
C LEU A 459 -8.58 -21.05 42.28
N GLU A 460 -9.35 -21.02 41.20
CA GLU A 460 -10.44 -21.98 40.94
C GLU A 460 -9.89 -23.40 40.76
N ASP A 461 -8.78 -23.56 40.02
CA ASP A 461 -8.08 -24.84 39.89
C ASP A 461 -7.57 -25.39 41.24
N ILE A 462 -6.99 -24.52 42.09
CA ILE A 462 -6.59 -24.86 43.46
C ILE A 462 -7.78 -25.35 44.28
N ALA A 463 -8.94 -24.68 44.16
CA ALA A 463 -10.14 -25.04 44.90
C ALA A 463 -10.71 -26.42 44.49
N VAL A 464 -10.50 -26.83 43.23
CA VAL A 464 -10.91 -28.15 42.70
C VAL A 464 -9.89 -29.25 43.02
N GLY A 465 -8.74 -28.89 43.60
CA GLY A 465 -7.68 -29.83 44.02
C GLY A 465 -6.60 -30.06 42.96
N ASN A 466 -6.61 -29.32 41.85
CA ASN A 466 -5.45 -29.24 40.97
C ASN A 466 -4.40 -28.34 41.66
N THR A 467 -3.15 -28.80 41.75
CA THR A 467 -2.07 -27.98 42.32
C THR A 467 -1.35 -27.27 41.17
N PRO A 468 -1.69 -26.01 40.82
CA PRO A 468 -0.87 -25.25 39.90
C PRO A 468 0.51 -24.96 40.52
N PRO A 469 1.51 -24.62 39.70
CA PRO A 469 2.83 -24.23 40.20
C PRO A 469 2.68 -22.97 41.07
N GLY A 470 2.91 -23.07 42.39
CA GLY A 470 2.80 -21.93 43.31
C GLY A 470 3.72 -20.74 42.94
N GLU A 471 4.78 -21.01 42.18
CA GLU A 471 5.68 -20.00 41.61
C GLU A 471 4.97 -19.03 40.65
N ARG A 472 3.96 -19.49 39.88
CA ARG A 472 3.24 -18.64 38.93
C ARG A 472 2.34 -17.64 39.63
N LEU A 473 1.65 -18.05 40.70
CA LEU A 473 0.80 -17.15 41.48
C LEU A 473 1.64 -16.03 42.13
N ALA A 474 2.79 -16.39 42.71
CA ALA A 474 3.73 -15.42 43.27
C ALA A 474 4.31 -14.46 42.22
N ALA A 475 4.61 -14.96 41.01
CA ALA A 475 5.06 -14.13 39.90
C ALA A 475 3.96 -13.15 39.43
N ILE A 476 2.71 -13.61 39.33
CA ILE A 476 1.56 -12.75 38.99
C ILE A 476 1.39 -11.64 40.02
N GLU A 477 1.49 -11.95 41.32
CA GLU A 477 1.39 -10.92 42.37
C GLU A 477 2.52 -9.89 42.30
N GLN A 478 3.75 -10.32 41.99
CA GLN A 478 4.87 -9.40 41.76
C GLN A 478 4.64 -8.52 40.52
N ASP A 479 4.13 -9.09 39.43
CA ASP A 479 3.82 -8.36 38.21
C ASP A 479 2.65 -7.38 38.41
N GLU A 480 1.59 -7.78 39.13
CA GLU A 480 0.45 -6.91 39.50
C GLU A 480 0.95 -5.69 40.30
N VAL A 481 1.75 -5.91 41.34
CA VAL A 481 2.30 -4.81 42.16
C VAL A 481 3.17 -3.88 41.32
N ARG A 482 4.05 -4.42 40.47
CA ARG A 482 4.90 -3.62 39.57
C ARG A 482 4.06 -2.75 38.64
N ILE A 483 3.08 -3.34 37.95
CA ILE A 483 2.24 -2.63 36.99
C ILE A 483 1.34 -1.60 37.69
N ILE A 484 0.82 -1.88 38.89
CA ILE A 484 0.02 -0.92 39.65
C ILE A 484 0.84 0.32 40.03
N VAL A 485 2.07 0.13 40.48
CA VAL A 485 2.96 1.25 40.82
C VAL A 485 3.28 2.09 39.57
N GLU A 486 3.64 1.45 38.45
CA GLU A 486 3.90 2.16 37.18
C GLU A 486 2.64 2.87 36.66
N LEU A 487 1.46 2.28 36.83
CA LEU A 487 0.19 2.86 36.41
C LEU A 487 -0.14 4.12 37.23
N ASP A 488 0.02 4.10 38.55
CA ASP A 488 -0.24 5.25 39.43
C ASP A 488 0.69 6.44 39.11
N GLU A 489 1.98 6.15 38.85
CA GLU A 489 2.95 7.15 38.40
C GLU A 489 2.52 7.78 37.06
N ARG A 490 2.12 6.95 36.09
CA ARG A 490 1.68 7.40 34.75
C ARG A 490 0.34 8.14 34.78
N GLU A 491 -0.61 7.72 35.61
CA GLU A 491 -1.90 8.41 35.78
C GLU A 491 -1.71 9.79 36.43
N THR A 492 -0.79 9.89 37.40
CA THR A 492 -0.43 11.17 38.01
C THR A 492 0.21 12.11 36.99
N GLN A 493 1.16 11.60 36.19
CA GLN A 493 1.78 12.36 35.10
C GLN A 493 0.72 12.83 34.09
N TYR A 494 -0.14 11.93 33.62
CA TYR A 494 -1.22 12.24 32.68
C TYR A 494 -2.16 13.33 33.22
N GLY A 495 -2.55 13.25 34.49
CA GLY A 495 -3.42 14.25 35.12
C GLY A 495 -2.78 15.64 35.23
N GLN A 496 -1.44 15.72 35.35
CA GLN A 496 -0.71 16.99 35.31
C GLN A 496 -0.60 17.53 33.88
N GLU A 497 -0.24 16.67 32.92
CA GLU A 497 -0.17 17.02 31.50
C GLU A 497 -1.51 17.54 30.97
N LEU A 498 -2.62 16.88 31.32
CA LEU A 498 -3.97 17.27 30.88
C LEU A 498 -4.33 18.68 31.35
N LYS A 499 -4.10 18.99 32.63
CA LYS A 499 -4.38 20.33 33.19
C LYS A 499 -3.57 21.43 32.50
N LEU A 500 -2.26 21.21 32.35
CA LEU A 500 -1.38 22.17 31.67
C LEU A 500 -1.77 22.36 30.19
N THR A 501 -2.19 21.27 29.53
CA THR A 501 -2.64 21.28 28.13
C THR A 501 -3.94 22.08 27.97
N GLU A 502 -4.91 21.90 28.86
CA GLU A 502 -6.18 22.65 28.88
C GLU A 502 -5.93 24.15 29.10
N GLU A 503 -5.07 24.51 30.04
CA GLU A 503 -4.67 25.91 30.31
C GLU A 503 -3.95 26.53 29.09
N LEU A 504 -3.08 25.78 28.42
CA LEU A 504 -2.40 26.21 27.20
C LEU A 504 -3.36 26.45 26.04
N LEU A 505 -4.32 25.56 25.82
CA LEU A 505 -5.35 25.73 24.78
C LEU A 505 -6.21 26.97 25.06
N ALA A 506 -6.57 27.22 26.32
CA ALA A 506 -7.30 28.42 26.71
C ALA A 506 -6.49 29.69 26.48
N CYS A 507 -5.20 29.70 26.82
CA CYS A 507 -4.33 30.86 26.60
C CYS A 507 -4.04 31.13 25.12
N ARG A 508 -3.94 30.09 24.27
CA ARG A 508 -3.74 30.23 22.82
C ARG A 508 -4.91 30.88 22.09
N ALA A 509 -6.10 30.88 22.67
CA ALA A 509 -7.24 31.60 22.12
C ALA A 509 -7.13 33.14 22.31
N ASP A 510 -6.26 33.62 23.20
CA ASP A 510 -6.10 35.03 23.55
C ASP A 510 -4.68 35.54 23.24
N ASN A 511 -4.53 36.30 22.15
CA ASN A 511 -3.24 36.82 21.68
C ASN A 511 -2.51 37.73 22.69
N SER A 512 -3.18 38.19 23.75
CA SER A 512 -2.60 39.06 24.78
C SER A 512 -1.72 38.34 25.81
N ARG A 513 -1.78 37.00 25.87
CA ARG A 513 -1.15 36.17 26.93
C ARG A 513 0.11 35.41 26.50
N GLN A 514 0.88 35.94 25.55
CA GLN A 514 2.07 35.26 25.01
C GLN A 514 3.13 34.88 26.06
N ALA A 515 3.29 35.68 27.13
CA ALA A 515 4.25 35.39 28.20
C ALA A 515 3.82 34.19 29.07
N GLU A 516 2.52 34.01 29.29
CA GLU A 516 1.96 32.88 30.05
C GLU A 516 2.07 31.57 29.26
N ILE A 517 1.91 31.63 27.92
CA ILE A 517 2.06 30.47 27.04
C ILE A 517 3.48 29.89 27.12
N ALA A 518 4.51 30.75 27.11
CA ALA A 518 5.90 30.30 27.19
C ALA A 518 6.22 29.60 28.51
N ASP A 519 5.72 30.13 29.63
CA ASP A 519 5.92 29.55 30.97
C ASP A 519 5.20 28.19 31.11
N LEU A 520 3.94 28.12 30.66
CA LEU A 520 3.18 26.87 30.67
C LEU A 520 3.77 25.81 29.73
N GLN A 521 4.30 26.20 28.56
CA GLN A 521 5.02 25.28 27.67
C GLN A 521 6.29 24.74 28.32
N GLN A 522 7.02 25.57 29.08
CA GLN A 522 8.19 25.14 29.82
C GLN A 522 7.79 24.14 30.93
N GLN A 523 6.76 24.45 31.72
CA GLN A 523 6.23 23.54 32.75
C GLN A 523 5.77 22.20 32.16
N LEU A 524 5.08 22.23 31.02
CA LEU A 524 4.66 21.02 30.32
C LEU A 524 5.87 20.18 29.87
N SER A 525 6.92 20.83 29.34
CA SER A 525 8.14 20.13 28.94
C SER A 525 8.90 19.49 30.11
N GLU A 526 8.87 20.12 31.29
CA GLU A 526 9.50 19.60 32.52
C GLU A 526 8.77 18.35 33.04
N VAL A 527 7.44 18.30 32.90
CA VAL A 527 6.62 17.13 33.25
C VAL A 527 6.78 16.01 32.22
N GLN A 528 6.77 16.34 30.92
CA GLN A 528 6.81 15.36 29.83
C GLN A 528 8.17 14.67 29.63
N GLN A 529 9.26 15.38 29.96
CA GLN A 529 10.64 14.90 29.80
C GLN A 529 10.88 14.18 28.46
N SER A 530 11.12 12.85 28.48
CA SER A 530 11.39 12.04 27.28
C SER A 530 10.18 11.22 26.79
N ASN A 531 9.10 11.14 27.57
CA ASN A 531 7.96 10.26 27.36
C ASN A 531 6.63 11.02 27.54
N PRO A 532 6.24 11.86 26.56
CA PRO A 532 4.96 12.55 26.59
C PRO A 532 3.81 11.54 26.47
N LEU A 533 2.78 11.67 27.32
CA LEU A 533 1.54 10.89 27.23
C LEU A 533 0.47 11.62 26.40
N LEU A 534 0.53 12.96 26.38
CA LEU A 534 -0.33 13.83 25.59
C LEU A 534 0.48 14.64 24.57
N GLY A 535 0.02 14.63 23.32
CA GLY A 535 0.52 15.52 22.28
C GLY A 535 -0.42 16.70 22.09
N LEU A 536 0.07 17.93 22.28
CA LEU A 536 -0.70 19.15 22.01
C LEU A 536 -0.65 19.52 20.51
N ASP A 537 0.54 19.41 19.92
CA ASP A 537 0.85 19.89 18.58
C ASP A 537 1.37 18.75 17.70
N VAL A 538 1.11 18.85 16.40
CA VAL A 538 1.79 18.00 15.42
C VAL A 538 3.23 18.50 15.29
N ASP A 539 4.15 17.73 15.85
CA ASP A 539 5.59 17.98 15.87
C ASP A 539 6.36 16.91 15.07
N VAL A 540 7.68 17.04 15.04
CA VAL A 540 8.59 16.11 14.35
C VAL A 540 8.45 14.68 14.91
N ARG A 541 8.24 14.55 16.22
CA ARG A 541 8.11 13.25 16.90
C ARG A 541 6.80 12.55 16.52
N THR A 542 5.70 13.28 16.44
CA THR A 542 4.39 12.75 16.03
C THR A 542 4.48 12.19 14.61
N VAL A 543 5.05 12.98 13.69
CA VAL A 543 5.26 12.58 12.29
C VAL A 543 6.13 11.32 12.19
N ALA A 544 7.24 11.28 12.93
CA ALA A 544 8.10 10.10 12.95
C ALA A 544 7.45 8.88 13.60
N THR A 545 6.59 9.07 14.60
CA THR A 545 5.84 7.97 15.24
C THR A 545 4.88 7.32 14.25
N VAL A 546 4.18 8.13 13.42
CA VAL A 546 3.32 7.59 12.35
C VAL A 546 4.14 6.81 11.31
N ILE A 547 5.31 7.32 10.92
CA ILE A 547 6.22 6.58 10.01
C ILE A 547 6.71 5.28 10.65
N ALA A 548 7.07 5.30 11.93
CA ALA A 548 7.52 4.12 12.65
C ALA A 548 6.45 3.02 12.59
N ASP A 549 5.19 3.37 12.81
CA ASP A 549 4.07 2.42 12.77
C ASP A 549 3.82 1.89 11.35
N TRP A 550 3.91 2.76 10.33
CA TRP A 550 3.69 2.36 8.94
C TRP A 550 4.80 1.47 8.38
N THR A 551 6.04 1.70 8.81
CA THR A 551 7.23 1.07 8.22
C THR A 551 7.83 -0.03 9.09
N GLY A 552 7.53 -0.03 10.39
CA GLY A 552 8.17 -0.86 11.41
C GLY A 552 9.59 -0.39 11.77
N VAL A 553 10.04 0.77 11.29
CA VAL A 553 11.35 1.34 11.63
C VAL A 553 11.29 1.91 13.05
N PRO A 554 12.24 1.59 13.95
CA PRO A 554 12.20 2.10 15.32
C PRO A 554 12.20 3.63 15.37
N LEU A 555 11.34 4.23 16.20
CA LEU A 555 11.27 5.69 16.39
C LEU A 555 12.63 6.30 16.75
N SER A 556 13.45 5.57 17.53
CA SER A 556 14.79 5.99 17.91
C SER A 556 15.77 6.11 16.73
N SER A 557 15.53 5.42 15.61
CA SER A 557 16.31 5.59 14.38
C SER A 557 15.84 6.82 13.59
N LEU A 558 14.53 7.09 13.57
CA LEU A 558 13.93 8.23 12.87
C LEU A 558 14.24 9.57 13.53
N MET A 559 14.43 9.59 14.85
CA MET A 559 14.70 10.79 15.65
C MET A 559 16.19 11.09 15.85
N LYS A 560 17.09 10.21 15.40
CA LYS A 560 18.53 10.45 15.52
C LYS A 560 18.99 11.49 14.51
N ASP A 561 19.91 12.33 14.96
CA ASP A 561 20.62 13.24 14.07
C ASP A 561 21.56 12.44 13.16
N GLU A 562 21.27 12.50 11.86
CA GLU A 562 22.04 11.84 10.79
C GLU A 562 23.53 12.23 10.83
N GLN A 563 23.86 13.44 11.29
CA GLN A 563 25.25 13.88 11.43
C GLN A 563 25.97 13.11 12.54
N THR A 564 25.32 12.91 13.67
CA THR A 564 25.87 12.18 14.81
C THR A 564 26.03 10.69 14.48
N GLU A 565 25.09 10.14 13.71
CA GLU A 565 25.15 8.77 13.20
C GLU A 565 26.35 8.57 12.27
N LEU A 566 26.58 9.48 11.32
CA LEU A 566 27.73 9.42 10.42
C LEU A 566 29.07 9.58 11.14
N LEU A 567 29.12 10.35 12.23
CA LEU A 567 30.33 10.51 13.05
C LEU A 567 30.69 9.25 13.83
N SER A 568 29.70 8.43 14.19
CA SER A 568 29.88 7.19 14.97
C SER A 568 29.73 5.91 14.15
N LEU A 569 29.62 6.03 12.82
CA LEU A 569 29.29 4.95 11.90
C LEU A 569 30.27 3.78 12.00
N GLU A 570 31.58 4.03 12.03
CA GLU A 570 32.60 2.99 12.21
C GLU A 570 32.37 2.13 13.47
N THR A 571 31.99 2.76 14.58
CA THR A 571 31.73 2.09 15.86
C THR A 571 30.45 1.28 15.82
N SER A 572 29.39 1.82 15.20
CA SER A 572 28.12 1.11 15.03
C SER A 572 28.27 -0.11 14.11
N LEU A 573 28.93 0.05 12.96
CA LEU A 573 29.21 -1.06 12.05
C LEU A 573 30.10 -2.13 12.71
N GLY A 574 31.06 -1.72 13.55
CA GLY A 574 31.95 -2.60 14.29
C GLY A 574 31.25 -3.53 15.31
N LYS A 575 30.02 -3.21 15.73
CA LYS A 575 29.21 -4.11 16.58
C LYS A 575 28.79 -5.37 15.84
N ARG A 576 28.62 -5.28 14.51
CA ARG A 576 28.13 -6.36 13.64
C ARG A 576 29.25 -6.96 12.78
N VAL A 577 30.17 -6.13 12.28
CA VAL A 577 31.30 -6.55 11.44
C VAL A 577 32.59 -6.56 12.28
N VAL A 578 33.05 -7.76 12.63
CA VAL A 578 34.20 -7.95 13.53
C VAL A 578 35.51 -8.10 12.75
N GLY A 579 36.59 -7.48 13.23
CA GLY A 579 37.96 -7.69 12.73
C GLY A 579 38.34 -6.87 11.50
N GLN A 580 37.47 -5.98 11.00
CA GLN A 580 37.66 -5.23 9.75
C GLN A 580 37.72 -3.72 9.96
N VAL A 581 38.35 -3.25 11.04
CA VAL A 581 38.33 -1.84 11.47
C VAL A 581 38.83 -0.88 10.38
N ALA A 582 39.92 -1.22 9.69
CA ALA A 582 40.46 -0.38 8.60
C ALA A 582 39.47 -0.22 7.43
N ALA A 583 38.79 -1.31 7.06
CA ALA A 583 37.77 -1.31 6.01
C ALA A 583 36.56 -0.44 6.39
N LEU A 584 36.06 -0.59 7.63
CA LEU A 584 34.92 0.20 8.13
C LEU A 584 35.25 1.69 8.20
N ASN A 585 36.46 2.05 8.64
CA ASN A 585 36.92 3.44 8.68
C ASN A 585 37.00 4.05 7.27
N ALA A 586 37.50 3.30 6.28
CA ALA A 586 37.59 3.75 4.89
C ALA A 586 36.21 4.04 4.30
N ILE A 587 35.23 3.17 4.56
CA ILE A 587 33.84 3.35 4.13
C ILE A 587 33.23 4.58 4.82
N ALA A 588 33.33 4.67 6.15
CA ALA A 588 32.76 5.78 6.91
C ALA A 588 33.37 7.14 6.53
N GLN A 589 34.68 7.21 6.29
CA GLN A 589 35.34 8.44 5.82
C GLN A 589 34.80 8.91 4.47
N ARG A 590 34.60 7.99 3.52
CA ARG A 590 34.08 8.34 2.20
C ARG A 590 32.63 8.79 2.24
N LEU A 591 31.79 8.12 3.03
CA LEU A 591 30.39 8.51 3.21
C LEU A 591 30.27 9.88 3.89
N ARG A 592 31.09 10.16 4.92
CA ARG A 592 31.19 11.50 5.54
C ARG A 592 31.61 12.58 4.54
N ALA A 593 32.59 12.29 3.67
CA ALA A 593 33.02 13.23 2.64
C ALA A 593 31.93 13.51 1.58
N SER A 594 31.13 12.50 1.22
CA SER A 594 30.01 12.67 0.32
C SER A 594 28.89 13.52 0.94
N LYS A 595 28.62 13.34 2.23
CA LYS A 595 27.53 14.04 2.93
C LYS A 595 27.84 15.50 3.24
N THR A 596 29.11 15.84 3.41
CA THR A 596 29.56 17.23 3.62
C THR A 596 29.58 18.07 2.34
N GLY A 597 29.19 17.51 1.18
CA GLY A 597 29.22 18.20 -0.11
C GLY A 597 30.63 18.49 -0.64
N LEU A 598 31.67 17.93 0.01
CA LEU A 598 33.07 18.11 -0.39
C LEU A 598 33.45 17.19 -1.58
N ALA A 599 32.64 16.16 -1.86
CA ALA A 599 32.76 15.32 -3.04
C ALA A 599 31.74 15.76 -4.12
N PRO A 600 32.04 15.53 -5.42
CA PRO A 600 31.13 15.88 -6.50
C PRO A 600 29.78 15.16 -6.37
N GLU A 601 28.68 15.92 -6.33
CA GLU A 601 27.29 15.48 -6.12
C GLU A 601 26.68 14.67 -7.29
N ASN A 602 27.47 14.40 -8.33
CA ASN A 602 26.96 13.78 -9.54
C ASN A 602 26.80 12.26 -9.42
N GLY A 603 27.39 11.61 -8.42
CA GLY A 603 27.39 10.14 -8.28
C GLY A 603 26.63 9.61 -7.06
N PRO A 604 26.61 8.28 -6.86
CA PRO A 604 26.14 7.65 -5.62
C PRO A 604 26.93 8.15 -4.40
N GLN A 605 26.34 8.04 -3.21
CA GLN A 605 26.98 8.50 -1.95
C GLN A 605 28.33 7.82 -1.69
N GLY A 606 28.49 6.59 -2.17
CA GLY A 606 29.76 5.88 -2.15
C GLY A 606 29.70 4.66 -3.07
N VAL A 607 30.81 4.40 -3.75
CA VAL A 607 31.00 3.20 -4.57
C VAL A 607 32.24 2.50 -4.08
N PHE A 608 32.11 1.27 -3.62
CA PHE A 608 33.18 0.51 -2.98
C PHE A 608 33.36 -0.86 -3.62
N LEU A 609 34.60 -1.31 -3.75
CA LEU A 609 34.95 -2.70 -4.06
C LEU A 609 35.54 -3.35 -2.81
N LEU A 610 34.76 -4.22 -2.17
CA LEU A 610 35.14 -5.03 -1.02
C LEU A 610 35.88 -6.28 -1.54
N THR A 611 37.20 -6.29 -1.41
CA THR A 611 38.05 -7.42 -1.84
C THR A 611 38.65 -8.15 -0.65
N GLY A 612 38.79 -9.46 -0.75
CA GLY A 612 39.45 -10.28 0.27
C GLY A 612 38.90 -11.70 0.32
N PRO A 613 39.35 -12.53 1.27
CA PRO A 613 38.89 -13.91 1.40
C PRO A 613 37.38 -14.07 1.60
N SER A 614 36.88 -15.27 1.30
CA SER A 614 35.49 -15.66 1.61
C SER A 614 35.25 -15.67 3.13
N GLY A 615 34.04 -15.32 3.55
CA GLY A 615 33.65 -15.41 4.97
C GLY A 615 34.27 -14.37 5.91
N THR A 616 34.86 -13.28 5.39
CA THR A 616 35.47 -12.21 6.20
C THR A 616 34.52 -11.08 6.61
N GLY A 617 33.25 -11.12 6.16
CA GLY A 617 32.22 -10.13 6.52
C GLY A 617 31.88 -9.09 5.45
N LYS A 618 32.28 -9.30 4.18
CA LYS A 618 31.93 -8.40 3.04
C LYS A 618 30.42 -8.17 2.91
N THR A 619 29.64 -9.25 2.81
CA THR A 619 28.17 -9.20 2.74
C THR A 619 27.55 -8.66 4.02
N GLU A 620 28.12 -9.00 5.18
CA GLU A 620 27.64 -8.52 6.49
C GLU A 620 27.77 -7.00 6.62
N THR A 621 28.79 -6.42 5.99
CA THR A 621 28.99 -4.96 5.95
C THR A 621 27.88 -4.27 5.17
N ALA A 622 27.38 -4.88 4.09
CA ALA A 622 26.24 -4.36 3.34
C ALA A 622 24.96 -4.36 4.16
N LEU A 623 24.69 -5.44 4.90
CA LEU A 623 23.56 -5.55 5.82
C LEU A 623 23.65 -4.53 6.95
N ALA A 624 24.83 -4.38 7.56
CA ALA A 624 25.08 -3.40 8.61
C ALA A 624 24.86 -1.96 8.11
N LEU A 625 25.38 -1.62 6.93
CA LEU A 625 25.18 -0.31 6.31
C LEU A 625 23.72 -0.03 5.98
N ALA A 626 22.96 -1.02 5.48
CA ALA A 626 21.54 -0.86 5.19
C ALA A 626 20.73 -0.59 6.47
N GLY A 627 21.10 -1.27 7.56
CA GLY A 627 20.52 -1.06 8.89
C GLY A 627 20.77 0.36 9.43
N GLU A 628 22.03 0.78 9.48
CA GLU A 628 22.42 2.07 10.07
C GLU A 628 22.02 3.26 9.18
N LEU A 629 22.21 3.21 7.86
CA LEU A 629 21.98 4.38 7.00
C LEU A 629 20.55 4.51 6.48
N PHE A 630 19.84 3.40 6.30
CA PHE A 630 18.55 3.40 5.59
C PHE A 630 17.43 2.72 6.37
N GLY A 631 17.62 2.50 7.68
CA GLY A 631 16.56 2.09 8.59
C GLY A 631 16.17 0.61 8.51
N GLY A 632 16.98 -0.25 7.88
CA GLY A 632 16.78 -1.70 7.99
C GLY A 632 17.28 -2.54 6.81
N GLU A 633 17.26 -3.86 7.00
CA GLU A 633 17.73 -4.84 6.01
C GLU A 633 16.89 -4.85 4.72
N LYS A 634 15.63 -4.40 4.77
CA LYS A 634 14.78 -4.24 3.58
C LYS A 634 15.33 -3.20 2.59
N SER A 635 16.22 -2.32 3.04
CA SER A 635 16.88 -1.31 2.20
C SER A 635 18.13 -1.85 1.50
N LEU A 636 18.46 -3.14 1.66
CA LEU A 636 19.50 -3.82 0.91
C LEU A 636 18.92 -4.43 -0.39
N ILE A 637 19.51 -4.07 -1.53
CA ILE A 637 19.24 -4.65 -2.84
C ILE A 637 20.44 -5.52 -3.20
N THR A 638 20.27 -6.84 -3.22
CA THR A 638 21.34 -7.78 -3.54
C THR A 638 21.18 -8.32 -4.96
N ILE A 639 22.26 -8.27 -5.73
CA ILE A 639 22.36 -8.82 -7.07
C ILE A 639 23.57 -9.73 -7.12
N ASN A 640 23.32 -11.02 -7.40
CA ASN A 640 24.39 -11.98 -7.59
C ASN A 640 24.91 -11.91 -9.02
N LEU A 641 26.13 -11.41 -9.23
CA LEU A 641 26.70 -11.25 -10.57
C LEU A 641 27.18 -12.58 -11.19
N SER A 642 27.20 -13.67 -10.43
CA SER A 642 27.40 -15.03 -10.99
C SER A 642 26.29 -15.48 -11.93
N GLU A 643 25.10 -14.89 -11.86
CA GLU A 643 24.00 -15.17 -12.78
C GLU A 643 24.16 -14.41 -14.12
N TYR A 644 25.11 -13.47 -14.19
CA TYR A 644 25.29 -12.54 -15.30
C TYR A 644 26.61 -12.75 -16.05
N GLN A 645 26.98 -14.01 -16.31
CA GLN A 645 28.22 -14.37 -17.02
C GLN A 645 28.09 -14.22 -18.55
N GLU A 646 26.86 -14.24 -19.07
CA GLU A 646 26.59 -14.22 -20.51
C GLU A 646 26.13 -12.83 -20.99
N PRO A 647 26.41 -12.42 -22.24
CA PRO A 647 26.06 -11.08 -22.73
C PRO A 647 24.55 -10.76 -22.71
N HIS A 648 23.68 -11.75 -22.85
CA HIS A 648 22.24 -11.52 -23.00
C HIS A 648 21.51 -11.32 -21.65
N THR A 649 22.08 -11.79 -20.54
CA THR A 649 21.51 -11.60 -19.19
C THR A 649 21.63 -10.15 -18.72
N VAL A 650 22.51 -9.35 -19.33
CA VAL A 650 22.61 -7.89 -19.12
C VAL A 650 21.25 -7.18 -19.31
N SER A 651 20.45 -7.67 -20.26
CA SER A 651 19.13 -7.10 -20.53
C SER A 651 18.14 -7.31 -19.38
N GLN A 652 18.34 -8.33 -18.54
CA GLN A 652 17.47 -8.57 -17.37
C GLN A 652 17.73 -7.55 -16.24
N LEU A 653 18.97 -7.06 -16.09
CA LEU A 653 19.31 -6.05 -15.07
C LEU A 653 18.69 -4.69 -15.38
N LYS A 654 18.77 -4.27 -16.65
CA LYS A 654 18.33 -2.96 -17.14
C LYS A 654 16.88 -2.95 -17.66
N GLY A 655 16.40 -4.10 -18.11
CA GLY A 655 15.14 -4.29 -18.81
C GLY A 655 15.35 -4.53 -20.31
N SER A 656 14.51 -5.39 -20.89
CA SER A 656 14.56 -5.74 -22.31
C SER A 656 14.27 -4.52 -23.19
N PRO A 657 15.03 -4.30 -24.29
CA PRO A 657 14.75 -3.23 -25.25
C PRO A 657 13.47 -3.50 -26.07
N PRO A 658 12.92 -2.49 -26.76
CA PRO A 658 11.75 -2.65 -27.62
C PRO A 658 11.92 -3.79 -28.63
N GLY A 659 10.94 -4.71 -28.67
CA GLY A 659 10.92 -5.84 -29.60
C GLY A 659 11.41 -7.18 -29.03
N TYR A 660 11.87 -7.22 -27.79
CA TYR A 660 12.28 -8.44 -27.08
C TYR A 660 11.25 -8.87 -26.03
N VAL A 661 11.22 -10.17 -25.70
CA VAL A 661 10.37 -10.72 -24.63
C VAL A 661 10.76 -10.06 -23.29
N GLY A 662 9.76 -9.60 -22.53
CA GLY A 662 9.96 -8.84 -21.29
C GLY A 662 10.03 -7.31 -21.46
N TYR A 663 9.85 -6.78 -22.68
CA TYR A 663 9.68 -5.33 -22.88
C TYR A 663 8.44 -4.83 -22.12
N GLY A 664 8.60 -3.78 -21.32
CA GLY A 664 7.51 -3.20 -20.50
C GLY A 664 7.54 -3.56 -19.01
N GLN A 665 8.48 -4.41 -18.58
CA GLN A 665 8.53 -4.93 -17.19
C GLN A 665 9.65 -4.31 -16.34
N GLY A 666 10.40 -3.33 -16.87
CA GLY A 666 11.61 -2.80 -16.24
C GLY A 666 12.71 -3.87 -16.04
N GLY A 667 13.90 -3.46 -15.64
CA GLY A 667 14.97 -4.37 -15.23
C GLY A 667 14.95 -4.68 -13.73
N ILE A 668 15.53 -5.81 -13.32
CA ILE A 668 15.59 -6.25 -11.92
C ILE A 668 16.25 -5.18 -11.03
N LEU A 669 17.38 -4.62 -11.48
CA LEU A 669 18.08 -3.57 -10.74
C LEU A 669 17.32 -2.24 -10.80
N THR A 670 16.92 -1.84 -12.01
CA THR A 670 16.29 -0.53 -12.24
C THR A 670 14.97 -0.41 -11.49
N GLU A 671 14.17 -1.47 -11.41
CA GLU A 671 12.92 -1.47 -10.65
C GLU A 671 13.16 -1.52 -9.13
N ALA A 672 14.15 -2.29 -8.68
CA ALA A 672 14.48 -2.36 -7.26
C ALA A 672 14.91 -0.99 -6.73
N VAL A 673 15.78 -0.28 -7.47
CA VAL A 673 16.26 1.06 -7.11
C VAL A 673 15.17 2.11 -7.30
N ARG A 674 14.34 2.01 -8.35
CA ARG A 674 13.18 2.90 -8.53
C ARG A 674 12.22 2.85 -7.34
N LYS A 675 11.94 1.65 -6.84
CA LYS A 675 11.08 1.43 -5.66
C LYS A 675 11.76 1.80 -4.35
N ARG A 676 13.09 1.86 -4.31
CA ARG A 676 13.91 2.12 -3.10
C ARG A 676 15.15 2.97 -3.47
N PRO A 677 14.96 4.28 -3.73
CA PRO A 677 16.07 5.16 -4.13
C PRO A 677 17.08 5.40 -3.00
N TYR A 678 16.68 5.18 -1.75
CA TYR A 678 17.55 5.15 -0.56
C TYR A 678 17.86 3.71 -0.20
N SER A 679 18.96 3.19 -0.72
CA SER A 679 19.30 1.78 -0.55
C SER A 679 20.80 1.51 -0.62
N VAL A 680 21.21 0.38 -0.05
CA VAL A 680 22.51 -0.22 -0.33
C VAL A 680 22.33 -1.18 -1.50
N VAL A 681 23.08 -1.00 -2.58
CA VAL A 681 23.11 -1.92 -3.73
C VAL A 681 24.35 -2.81 -3.59
N LEU A 682 24.14 -4.08 -3.29
CA LEU A 682 25.18 -5.09 -3.20
C LEU A 682 25.28 -5.87 -4.52
N LEU A 683 26.40 -5.71 -5.21
CA LEU A 683 26.79 -6.47 -6.39
C LEU A 683 27.76 -7.57 -5.93
N ASP A 684 27.27 -8.79 -5.77
CA ASP A 684 28.03 -9.91 -5.22
C ASP A 684 28.81 -10.65 -6.31
N GLU A 685 30.03 -11.10 -6.02
CA GLU A 685 30.91 -11.87 -6.91
C GLU A 685 31.18 -11.22 -8.28
N VAL A 686 31.57 -9.94 -8.26
CA VAL A 686 31.69 -9.15 -9.50
C VAL A 686 32.74 -9.68 -10.48
N GLU A 687 33.73 -10.45 -9.99
CA GLU A 687 34.77 -11.06 -10.82
C GLU A 687 34.26 -12.11 -11.80
N LYS A 688 33.04 -12.63 -11.58
CA LYS A 688 32.42 -13.62 -12.46
C LYS A 688 31.53 -12.97 -13.54
N ALA A 689 31.25 -11.68 -13.42
CA ALA A 689 30.33 -10.96 -14.30
C ALA A 689 30.88 -10.82 -15.73
N HIS A 690 30.00 -10.77 -16.71
CA HIS A 690 30.38 -10.37 -18.07
C HIS A 690 30.85 -8.91 -18.09
N ARG A 691 31.83 -8.59 -18.94
CA ARG A 691 32.40 -7.23 -19.07
C ARG A 691 31.33 -6.16 -19.38
N ASP A 692 30.31 -6.52 -20.15
CA ASP A 692 29.23 -5.60 -20.51
C ASP A 692 28.32 -5.24 -19.34
N VAL A 693 28.23 -6.08 -18.31
CA VAL A 693 27.52 -5.75 -17.07
C VAL A 693 28.22 -4.59 -16.39
N MET A 694 29.55 -4.64 -16.26
CA MET A 694 30.33 -3.57 -15.64
C MET A 694 30.26 -2.26 -16.43
N ASN A 695 30.18 -2.35 -17.76
CA ASN A 695 30.03 -1.17 -18.61
C ASN A 695 28.72 -0.41 -18.35
N LEU A 696 27.64 -1.11 -17.96
CA LEU A 696 26.37 -0.50 -17.58
C LEU A 696 26.52 0.47 -16.39
N PHE A 697 27.31 0.08 -15.40
CA PHE A 697 27.50 0.84 -14.16
C PHE A 697 28.39 2.06 -14.32
N TYR A 698 29.10 2.23 -15.45
CA TYR A 698 29.90 3.43 -15.69
C TYR A 698 29.08 4.71 -15.55
N GLN A 699 27.89 4.72 -16.14
CA GLN A 699 27.03 5.90 -16.12
C GLN A 699 26.47 6.15 -14.72
N VAL A 700 26.22 5.08 -13.97
CA VAL A 700 25.77 5.16 -12.58
C VAL A 700 26.85 5.75 -11.70
N PHE A 701 28.09 5.27 -11.77
CA PHE A 701 29.17 5.74 -10.89
C PHE A 701 29.56 7.20 -11.14
N ASP A 702 29.46 7.69 -12.38
CA ASP A 702 29.78 9.08 -12.73
C ASP A 702 28.61 10.05 -12.52
N ARG A 703 27.43 9.67 -13.01
CA ARG A 703 26.28 10.57 -13.16
C ARG A 703 25.10 10.23 -12.26
N GLY A 704 25.19 9.14 -11.49
CA GLY A 704 24.18 8.79 -10.52
C GLY A 704 22.83 8.45 -11.15
N PHE A 705 22.78 8.14 -12.45
CA PHE A 705 21.55 7.69 -13.09
C PHE A 705 21.78 6.56 -14.09
N MET A 706 20.79 5.69 -14.21
CA MET A 706 20.71 4.64 -15.23
C MET A 706 19.42 4.80 -16.01
N ARG A 707 19.47 4.65 -17.34
CA ARG A 707 18.23 4.51 -18.12
C ARG A 707 17.80 3.06 -18.15
N ASP A 708 16.53 2.75 -17.95
CA ASP A 708 16.01 1.37 -18.11
C ASP A 708 15.82 1.01 -19.60
N GLY A 709 15.31 -0.20 -19.88
CA GLY A 709 14.95 -0.66 -21.23
C GLY A 709 13.82 0.15 -21.90
N GLU A 710 13.07 0.92 -21.12
CA GLU A 710 12.02 1.83 -21.58
C GLU A 710 12.52 3.29 -21.74
N GLY A 711 13.78 3.57 -21.39
CA GLY A 711 14.34 4.91 -21.43
C GLY A 711 13.97 5.80 -20.25
N ARG A 712 13.37 5.26 -19.18
CA ARG A 712 13.15 5.98 -17.91
C ARG A 712 14.48 6.18 -17.21
N GLU A 713 14.71 7.37 -16.66
CA GLU A 713 15.89 7.66 -15.85
C GLU A 713 15.64 7.25 -14.40
N ILE A 714 16.46 6.32 -13.91
CA ILE A 714 16.47 5.83 -12.53
C ILE A 714 17.63 6.50 -11.80
N ASP A 715 17.33 7.09 -10.64
CA ASP A 715 18.28 7.82 -9.80
C ASP A 715 18.96 6.90 -8.78
N PHE A 716 20.29 7.01 -8.72
CA PHE A 716 21.20 6.28 -7.81
C PHE A 716 21.96 7.21 -6.86
N ARG A 717 21.74 8.54 -6.92
CA ARG A 717 22.48 9.51 -6.10
C ARG A 717 22.33 9.26 -4.59
N ASN A 718 21.20 8.70 -4.18
CA ASN A 718 20.90 8.34 -2.79
C ASN A 718 21.24 6.90 -2.42
N THR A 719 22.01 6.20 -3.26
CA THR A 719 22.42 4.81 -3.02
C THR A 719 23.88 4.72 -2.57
N VAL A 720 24.19 3.67 -1.81
CA VAL A 720 25.56 3.21 -1.55
C VAL A 720 25.78 1.92 -2.32
N ILE A 721 26.77 1.88 -3.21
CA ILE A 721 27.05 0.71 -4.04
C ILE A 721 28.25 -0.05 -3.48
N LEU A 722 28.03 -1.32 -3.17
CA LEU A 722 29.05 -2.24 -2.67
C LEU A 722 29.23 -3.37 -3.69
N MET A 723 30.43 -3.50 -4.21
CA MET A 723 30.84 -4.62 -5.05
C MET A 723 31.67 -5.58 -4.20
N THR A 724 31.35 -6.87 -4.18
CA THR A 724 32.22 -7.84 -3.50
C THR A 724 33.07 -8.59 -4.51
N SER A 725 34.28 -8.92 -4.12
CA SER A 725 35.13 -9.79 -4.90
C SER A 725 36.01 -10.67 -4.03
N ASN A 726 36.30 -11.88 -4.51
CA ASN A 726 37.35 -12.72 -3.95
C ASN A 726 38.67 -12.61 -4.74
N LEU A 727 38.76 -11.68 -5.70
CA LEU A 727 39.96 -11.49 -6.52
C LEU A 727 41.15 -11.10 -5.66
N GLY A 728 42.25 -11.87 -5.75
CA GLY A 728 43.47 -11.60 -5.02
C GLY A 728 43.49 -12.11 -3.58
N SER A 729 42.49 -12.90 -3.16
CA SER A 729 42.44 -13.49 -1.81
C SER A 729 43.68 -14.30 -1.45
N ASP A 730 44.17 -15.14 -2.37
CA ASP A 730 45.34 -16.00 -2.14
C ASP A 730 46.60 -15.17 -1.89
N TYR A 731 46.77 -14.08 -2.64
CA TYR A 731 47.90 -13.16 -2.50
C TYR A 731 47.83 -12.40 -1.17
N ILE A 732 46.64 -11.96 -0.76
CA ILE A 732 46.43 -11.30 0.54
C ILE A 732 46.76 -12.26 1.68
N MET A 733 46.28 -13.52 1.62
CA MET A 733 46.58 -14.51 2.65
C MET A 733 48.08 -14.80 2.73
N GLN A 734 48.72 -15.07 1.58
CA GLN A 734 50.16 -15.37 1.55
C GLN A 734 50.99 -14.22 2.10
N MET A 735 50.69 -12.97 1.70
CA MET A 735 51.42 -11.81 2.17
C MET A 735 51.23 -11.58 3.68
N LEU A 736 50.04 -11.81 4.21
CA LEU A 736 49.78 -11.64 5.64
C LEU A 736 50.34 -12.80 6.50
N ASP A 737 50.47 -14.00 5.92
CA ASP A 737 51.18 -15.11 6.56
C ASP A 737 52.70 -14.84 6.64
N GLU A 738 53.28 -14.28 5.58
CA GLU A 738 54.71 -13.91 5.54
C GLU A 738 55.01 -12.63 6.34
N GLN A 739 54.12 -11.64 6.29
CA GLN A 739 54.26 -10.33 6.91
C GLN A 739 52.95 -9.85 7.54
N PRO A 740 52.66 -10.23 8.80
CA PRO A 740 51.42 -9.89 9.49
C PRO A 740 51.19 -8.38 9.70
N GLU A 741 52.26 -7.58 9.74
CA GLU A 741 52.19 -6.12 9.95
C GLU A 741 52.13 -5.31 8.64
N SER A 742 51.90 -5.96 7.50
CA SER A 742 51.77 -5.27 6.21
C SER A 742 50.74 -4.14 6.27
N THR A 743 51.10 -2.97 5.73
CA THR A 743 50.22 -1.81 5.74
C THR A 743 49.15 -1.92 4.65
N GLU A 744 48.07 -1.14 4.77
CA GLU A 744 47.05 -1.08 3.71
C GLU A 744 47.64 -0.66 2.36
N SER A 745 48.66 0.19 2.34
CA SER A 745 49.31 0.63 1.10
C SER A 745 49.96 -0.54 0.37
N ASP A 746 50.63 -1.42 1.11
CA ASP A 746 51.34 -2.57 0.55
C ASP A 746 50.34 -3.57 -0.09
N LEU A 747 49.22 -3.82 0.59
CA LEU A 747 48.13 -4.67 0.07
C LEU A 747 47.48 -4.06 -1.18
N HIS A 748 47.30 -2.74 -1.23
CA HIS A 748 46.78 -2.07 -2.42
C HIS A 748 47.75 -2.17 -3.60
N GLU A 749 49.06 -2.04 -3.37
CA GLU A 749 50.07 -2.21 -4.42
C GLU A 749 50.09 -3.64 -4.96
N LEU A 750 49.95 -4.64 -4.09
CA LEU A 750 49.85 -6.06 -4.47
C LEU A 750 48.64 -6.35 -5.37
N LEU A 751 47.47 -5.80 -5.04
CA LEU A 751 46.23 -6.05 -5.77
C LEU A 751 46.08 -5.23 -7.05
N ARG A 752 46.80 -4.11 -7.16
CA ARG A 752 46.65 -3.16 -8.28
C ARG A 752 46.84 -3.79 -9.67
N PRO A 753 47.83 -4.68 -9.93
CA PRO A 753 47.95 -5.35 -11.22
C PRO A 753 46.75 -6.25 -11.54
N LEU A 754 46.33 -7.07 -10.57
CA LEU A 754 45.19 -7.99 -10.72
C LEU A 754 43.89 -7.24 -11.01
N LEU A 755 43.64 -6.16 -10.26
CA LEU A 755 42.48 -5.30 -10.44
C LEU A 755 42.50 -4.60 -11.81
N ARG A 756 43.66 -4.21 -12.31
CA ARG A 756 43.81 -3.56 -13.63
C ARG A 756 43.62 -4.52 -14.80
N ASP A 757 43.96 -5.79 -14.61
CA ASP A 757 43.76 -6.82 -15.64
C ASP A 757 42.29 -7.23 -15.74
N HIS A 758 41.60 -7.29 -14.59
CA HIS A 758 40.18 -7.64 -14.55
C HIS A 758 39.26 -6.46 -14.88
N PHE A 759 39.48 -5.30 -14.24
CA PHE A 759 38.69 -4.10 -14.44
C PHE A 759 39.39 -3.10 -15.35
N GLN A 760 38.64 -2.47 -16.25
CA GLN A 760 39.16 -1.39 -17.08
C GLN A 760 39.66 -0.22 -16.20
N PRO A 761 40.79 0.44 -16.55
CA PRO A 761 41.35 1.54 -15.75
C PRO A 761 40.37 2.69 -15.46
N ALA A 762 39.42 2.93 -16.38
CA ALA A 762 38.38 3.94 -16.20
C ALA A 762 37.42 3.63 -15.03
N LEU A 763 37.20 2.34 -14.73
CA LEU A 763 36.32 1.88 -13.65
C LEU A 763 37.02 2.01 -12.29
N LEU A 764 38.31 1.66 -12.23
CA LEU A 764 39.12 1.69 -11.00
C LEU A 764 39.20 3.08 -10.36
N ALA A 765 39.07 4.15 -11.15
CA ALA A 765 39.08 5.52 -10.63
C ALA A 765 37.73 5.96 -10.01
N ARG A 766 36.67 5.16 -10.18
CA ARG A 766 35.29 5.53 -9.80
C ARG A 766 34.78 4.85 -8.54
N PHE A 767 35.50 3.84 -8.05
CA PHE A 767 35.20 3.18 -6.79
C PHE A 767 36.42 3.14 -5.90
N GLN A 768 36.19 3.12 -4.60
CA GLN A 768 37.24 2.92 -3.61
C GLN A 768 37.43 1.43 -3.36
N THR A 769 38.65 0.93 -3.52
CA THR A 769 38.98 -0.44 -3.13
C THR A 769 39.11 -0.50 -1.61
N VAL A 770 38.47 -1.48 -0.99
CA VAL A 770 38.46 -1.71 0.45
C VAL A 770 38.85 -3.16 0.68
N ILE A 771 39.97 -3.38 1.37
CA ILE A 771 40.57 -4.70 1.54
C ILE A 771 40.12 -5.30 2.87
N TYR A 772 39.64 -6.54 2.82
CA TYR A 772 39.23 -7.34 3.98
C TYR A 772 40.35 -8.32 4.31
N ARG A 773 40.75 -8.32 5.58
CA ARG A 773 41.81 -9.19 6.09
C ARG A 773 41.23 -10.53 6.54
N PRO A 774 42.02 -11.62 6.51
CA PRO A 774 41.67 -12.87 7.17
C PRO A 774 41.30 -12.64 8.64
N LEU A 775 40.30 -13.36 9.14
CA LEU A 775 39.82 -13.18 10.51
C LEU A 775 40.81 -13.78 11.51
N THR A 776 41.18 -13.01 12.53
CA THR A 776 41.99 -13.50 13.65
C THR A 776 41.19 -14.45 14.54
N ARG A 777 41.89 -15.27 15.35
CA ARG A 777 41.25 -16.16 16.33
C ARG A 777 40.32 -15.40 17.29
N GLU A 778 40.74 -14.22 17.74
CA GLU A 778 39.95 -13.37 18.63
C GLU A 778 38.66 -12.88 17.96
N ALA A 779 38.77 -12.37 16.72
CA ALA A 779 37.61 -11.93 15.94
C ALA A 779 36.63 -13.08 15.68
N MET A 780 37.15 -14.26 15.34
CA MET A 780 36.34 -15.46 15.12
C MET A 780 35.59 -15.89 16.39
N ARG A 781 36.26 -15.86 17.56
CA ARG A 781 35.62 -16.14 18.85
C ARG A 781 34.45 -15.20 19.13
N THR A 782 34.62 -13.90 18.87
CA THR A 782 33.53 -12.92 19.01
C THR A 782 32.35 -13.23 18.08
N ILE A 783 32.61 -13.62 16.83
CA ILE A 783 31.56 -13.98 15.86
C ILE A 783 30.79 -15.22 16.32
N VAL A 784 31.48 -16.25 16.82
CA VAL A 784 30.86 -17.44 17.43
C VAL A 784 29.97 -17.02 18.61
N GLY A 785 30.47 -16.11 19.47
CA GLY A 785 29.71 -15.39 20.50
C GLY A 785 28.37 -14.86 20.03
N ILE A 786 28.41 -14.01 19.00
CA ILE A 786 27.21 -13.38 18.45
C ILE A 786 26.22 -14.43 17.93
N LYS A 787 26.70 -15.45 17.20
CA LYS A 787 25.84 -16.49 16.60
C LYS A 787 25.19 -17.40 17.64
N LEU A 788 25.92 -17.81 18.68
CA LEU A 788 25.35 -18.61 19.76
C LEU A 788 24.36 -17.80 20.60
N ASN A 789 24.61 -16.51 20.84
CA ASN A 789 23.64 -15.63 21.48
C ASN A 789 22.34 -15.49 20.68
N GLN A 790 22.39 -15.50 19.34
CA GLN A 790 21.18 -15.54 18.52
C GLN A 790 20.39 -16.86 18.66
N VAL A 791 21.08 -17.99 18.90
CA VAL A 791 20.41 -19.26 19.23
C VAL A 791 19.76 -19.18 20.62
N SER A 792 20.51 -18.68 21.61
CA SER A 792 20.04 -18.43 22.98
C SER A 792 18.77 -17.57 23.01
N GLN A 793 18.75 -16.45 22.30
CA GLN A 793 17.59 -15.55 22.23
C GLN A 793 16.37 -16.24 21.59
N ARG A 794 16.58 -17.09 20.57
CA ARG A 794 15.49 -17.87 19.95
C ARG A 794 14.90 -18.89 20.92
N LEU A 795 15.75 -19.56 21.69
CA LEU A 795 15.32 -20.52 22.72
C LEU A 795 14.56 -19.82 23.85
N ALA A 796 15.02 -18.66 24.31
CA ALA A 796 14.31 -17.87 25.31
C ALA A 796 12.93 -17.40 24.82
N ARG A 797 12.83 -16.92 23.57
CA ARG A 797 11.55 -16.44 23.01
C ARG A 797 10.52 -17.55 22.82
N HIS A 798 10.93 -18.71 22.32
CA HIS A 798 9.99 -19.80 21.99
C HIS A 798 9.69 -20.73 23.17
N TYR A 799 10.66 -20.92 24.07
CA TYR A 799 10.56 -21.91 25.14
C TYR A 799 10.74 -21.33 26.55
N GLY A 800 11.07 -20.03 26.68
CA GLY A 800 11.32 -19.41 27.99
C GLY A 800 12.60 -19.89 28.68
N MET A 801 13.47 -20.62 27.98
CA MET A 801 14.65 -21.25 28.58
C MET A 801 15.80 -20.26 28.75
N GLN A 802 16.47 -20.33 29.91
CA GLN A 802 17.77 -19.70 30.11
C GLN A 802 18.87 -20.63 29.60
N THR A 803 19.82 -20.06 28.88
CA THR A 803 20.90 -20.81 28.24
C THR A 803 22.24 -20.35 28.79
N SER A 804 23.04 -21.31 29.27
CA SER A 804 24.43 -21.11 29.64
C SER A 804 25.30 -21.83 28.62
N ILE A 805 26.38 -21.17 28.19
CA ILE A 805 27.29 -21.71 27.18
C ILE A 805 28.67 -21.79 27.81
N ASP A 806 29.25 -22.98 27.79
CA ASP A 806 30.58 -23.23 28.32
C ASP A 806 31.68 -22.70 27.39
N GLU A 807 32.80 -22.27 27.99
CA GLU A 807 33.98 -21.77 27.26
C GLU A 807 34.55 -22.81 26.27
N SER A 808 34.41 -24.11 26.58
CA SER A 808 34.87 -25.18 25.69
C SER A 808 34.17 -25.17 24.33
N LEU A 809 32.88 -24.82 24.28
CA LEU A 809 32.13 -24.73 23.03
C LEU A 809 32.58 -23.55 22.18
N TYR A 810 32.90 -22.41 22.81
CA TYR A 810 33.46 -21.26 22.11
C TYR A 810 34.81 -21.60 21.46
N ASP A 811 35.70 -22.26 22.19
CA ASP A 811 37.02 -22.64 21.69
C ASP A 811 36.94 -23.69 20.57
N ALA A 812 36.13 -24.74 20.74
CA ALA A 812 35.97 -25.79 19.74
C ALA A 812 35.43 -25.25 18.41
N LEU A 813 34.37 -24.44 18.45
CA LEU A 813 33.81 -23.81 17.25
C LEU A 813 34.79 -22.83 16.60
N THR A 814 35.56 -22.08 17.41
CA THR A 814 36.57 -21.16 16.89
C THR A 814 37.66 -21.90 16.12
N VAL A 815 38.17 -23.02 16.65
CA VAL A 815 39.18 -23.85 15.97
C VAL A 815 38.63 -24.45 14.68
N ALA A 816 37.41 -24.98 14.70
CA ALA A 816 36.77 -25.55 13.51
C ALA A 816 36.53 -24.53 12.38
N CYS A 817 36.39 -23.24 12.72
CA CYS A 817 36.12 -22.17 11.75
C CYS A 817 37.37 -21.44 11.25
N LEU A 818 38.54 -21.67 11.87
CA LEU A 818 39.82 -21.14 11.41
C LEU A 818 40.46 -21.96 10.28
N LEU A 819 39.82 -23.06 9.86
CA LEU A 819 40.29 -23.85 8.72
C LEU A 819 40.23 -23.03 7.41
N PRO A 820 41.22 -23.16 6.50
CA PRO A 820 41.52 -22.14 5.48
C PRO A 820 40.42 -21.86 4.45
N ASP A 821 39.50 -22.79 4.21
CA ASP A 821 38.64 -22.76 3.02
C ASP A 821 37.25 -22.14 3.23
N THR A 822 36.79 -21.95 4.48
CA THR A 822 35.36 -21.67 4.74
C THR A 822 35.09 -20.43 5.61
N GLY A 823 36.07 -19.94 6.37
CA GLY A 823 35.94 -18.74 7.21
C GLY A 823 34.70 -18.74 8.11
N ALA A 824 34.13 -17.56 8.40
CA ALA A 824 32.94 -17.46 9.27
C ALA A 824 31.66 -18.08 8.67
N ARG A 825 31.63 -18.42 7.37
CA ARG A 825 30.49 -19.13 6.75
C ARG A 825 30.34 -20.55 7.30
N ASN A 826 31.42 -21.16 7.78
CA ASN A 826 31.36 -22.51 8.36
C ASN A 826 30.52 -22.56 9.65
N ILE A 827 30.48 -21.46 10.42
CA ILE A 827 29.75 -21.39 11.68
C ILE A 827 28.27 -21.70 11.46
N ASP A 828 27.64 -21.10 10.45
CA ASP A 828 26.23 -21.34 10.16
C ASP A 828 25.98 -22.79 9.73
N SER A 829 26.92 -23.41 9.01
CA SER A 829 26.84 -24.83 8.66
C SER A 829 26.94 -25.72 9.90
N LEU A 830 27.93 -25.48 10.77
CA LEU A 830 28.12 -26.24 12.01
C LEU A 830 26.90 -26.10 12.94
N LEU A 831 26.37 -24.88 13.08
CA LEU A 831 25.17 -24.64 13.87
C LEU A 831 23.95 -25.38 13.31
N ASN A 832 23.72 -25.30 12.00
CA ASN A 832 22.53 -25.91 11.38
C ASN A 832 22.62 -27.43 11.22
N GLN A 833 23.82 -27.99 11.06
CA GLN A 833 24.00 -29.42 10.78
C GLN A 833 24.35 -30.24 12.03
N GLN A 834 25.02 -29.65 13.02
CA GLN A 834 25.50 -30.38 14.20
C GLN A 834 24.79 -29.97 15.48
N ILE A 835 24.59 -28.67 15.72
CA ILE A 835 24.08 -28.19 17.01
C ILE A 835 22.55 -28.15 17.05
N LEU A 836 21.90 -27.47 16.10
CA LEU A 836 20.45 -27.31 16.06
C LEU A 836 19.66 -28.64 15.93
N PRO A 837 20.10 -29.62 15.12
CA PRO A 837 19.38 -30.89 15.02
C PRO A 837 19.37 -31.64 16.34
N VAL A 838 20.51 -31.74 17.03
CA VAL A 838 20.63 -32.43 18.33
C VAL A 838 19.80 -31.70 19.39
N LEU A 839 19.86 -30.36 19.42
CA LEU A 839 19.00 -29.53 20.27
C LEU A 839 17.51 -29.80 20.02
N SER A 840 17.09 -29.81 18.75
CA SER A 840 15.69 -30.01 18.38
C SER A 840 15.18 -31.39 18.79
N GLN A 841 15.98 -32.43 18.60
CA GLN A 841 15.63 -33.80 18.96
C GLN A 841 15.47 -33.96 20.47
N GLN A 842 16.42 -33.42 21.25
CA GLN A 842 16.36 -33.49 22.72
C GLN A 842 15.21 -32.68 23.31
N LEU A 843 14.95 -31.48 22.76
CA LEU A 843 13.79 -30.68 23.17
C LEU A 843 12.48 -31.41 22.89
N LEU A 844 12.34 -32.03 21.72
CA LEU A 844 11.15 -32.82 21.38
C LEU A 844 10.98 -34.05 22.29
N SER A 845 12.06 -34.73 22.69
CA SER A 845 11.96 -35.85 23.64
C SER A 845 11.54 -35.42 25.04
N HIS A 846 12.06 -34.30 25.56
CA HIS A 846 11.63 -33.77 26.86
C HIS A 846 10.18 -33.27 26.82
N MET A 847 9.77 -32.63 25.73
CA MET A 847 8.36 -32.22 25.54
C MET A 847 7.42 -33.43 25.45
N ALA A 848 7.82 -34.50 24.76
CA ALA A 848 7.05 -35.75 24.71
C ALA A 848 6.95 -36.44 26.08
N ALA A 849 7.95 -36.25 26.95
CA ALA A 849 7.95 -36.72 28.34
C ALA A 849 7.21 -35.78 29.31
N GLY A 850 6.64 -34.65 28.84
CA GLY A 850 5.94 -33.68 29.67
C GLY A 850 6.84 -32.79 30.54
N GLN A 851 8.15 -32.85 30.35
CA GLN A 851 9.13 -32.05 31.08
C GLN A 851 9.40 -30.74 30.33
N LYS A 852 9.29 -29.60 31.01
CA LYS A 852 9.70 -28.29 30.50
C LYS A 852 11.01 -27.88 31.18
N PRO A 853 12.18 -28.21 30.59
CA PRO A 853 13.44 -27.77 31.18
C PRO A 853 13.50 -26.24 31.18
N GLN A 854 13.92 -25.66 32.31
CA GLN A 854 14.04 -24.20 32.45
C GLN A 854 15.45 -23.70 32.08
N ASN A 855 16.47 -24.52 32.33
CA ASN A 855 17.87 -24.20 32.04
C ASN A 855 18.46 -25.21 31.07
N LEU A 856 19.26 -24.70 30.14
CA LEU A 856 20.02 -25.48 29.18
C LEU A 856 21.49 -25.04 29.24
N ARG A 857 22.38 -26.01 29.40
CA ARG A 857 23.82 -25.81 29.33
C ARG A 857 24.36 -26.46 28.06
N LEU A 858 25.06 -25.65 27.26
CA LEU A 858 25.70 -26.06 26.01
C LEU A 858 27.20 -26.16 26.23
N GLY A 859 27.78 -27.32 25.96
CA GLY A 859 29.21 -27.57 26.11
C GLY A 859 29.79 -28.37 24.96
N TRP A 860 31.11 -28.50 24.99
CA TRP A 860 31.88 -29.36 24.10
C TRP A 860 32.80 -30.27 24.91
N ASP A 861 32.84 -31.55 24.53
CA ASP A 861 33.73 -32.58 25.05
C ASP A 861 34.51 -33.24 23.89
N ASP A 862 35.76 -33.62 24.15
CA ASP A 862 36.68 -34.17 23.14
C ASP A 862 36.34 -35.62 22.75
N GLU A 863 35.64 -36.36 23.62
CA GLU A 863 35.20 -37.74 23.37
C GLU A 863 33.79 -37.83 22.77
N ASP A 864 32.82 -37.10 23.34
CA ASP A 864 31.40 -37.17 22.97
C ASP A 864 30.94 -36.04 22.01
N GLY A 865 31.80 -35.06 21.73
CA GLY A 865 31.49 -33.93 20.84
C GLY A 865 30.59 -32.88 21.51
N PHE A 866 29.46 -32.55 20.88
CA PHE A 866 28.55 -31.53 21.40
C PHE A 866 27.71 -32.07 22.56
N VAL A 867 27.87 -31.49 23.75
CA VAL A 867 27.21 -31.94 24.99
C VAL A 867 26.11 -30.96 25.38
N LEU A 868 24.98 -31.54 25.76
CA LEU A 868 23.76 -30.83 26.17
C LEU A 868 23.37 -31.32 27.56
N ALA A 869 23.30 -30.40 28.52
CA ALA A 869 22.77 -30.71 29.84
C ALA A 869 21.55 -29.83 30.10
N PHE A 870 20.39 -30.47 30.27
CA PHE A 870 19.22 -29.82 30.83
C PHE A 870 19.28 -29.99 32.34
N ASP A 871 19.12 -28.90 33.11
CA ASP A 871 18.83 -29.09 34.52
C ASP A 871 17.42 -29.68 34.62
N GLU A 872 17.31 -30.82 35.31
CA GLU A 872 16.04 -31.29 35.81
C GLU A 872 15.54 -30.26 36.83
N GLY A 873 14.64 -29.37 36.37
CA GLY A 873 13.78 -28.66 37.30
C GLY A 873 13.13 -29.71 38.19
N ALA A 874 13.36 -29.60 39.50
CA ALA A 874 12.94 -30.56 40.51
C ALA A 874 11.57 -31.14 40.13
N GLY A 875 11.55 -32.44 39.86
CA GLY A 875 10.32 -33.15 39.58
C GLY A 875 9.31 -32.86 40.68
N VAL A 876 8.08 -32.56 40.25
CA VAL A 876 6.87 -32.63 41.07
C VAL A 876 6.80 -33.95 41.80
#